data_AF-A0A8J4QM30-F1
#
_entry.id   AF-A0A8J4QM30-F1
#
_cell.length_a   1.000
_cell.length_b   1.000
_cell.length_c   1.000
_cell.angle_alpha   90.00
_cell.angle_beta   90.00
_cell.angle_gamma   90.00
#
_symmetry.space_group_name_H-M   'P 1'
#
loop_
_entity.id
_entity.type
_entity.pdbx_description
1 polymer ?
#
loop_
_entity_poly.entity_id
_entity_poly.type
_entity_poly.pdbx_seq_one_letter_code
_entity_poly.pdbx_strand_id
1 'polypeptide(L)'
;MERRTIVQIPSMASLNNEGASFSSSTHRWEYDVFLSFRGEDTREGFTSHLYKALSNKGINTFFDDIDLPRGEEISEKLIQAIKNSSILVIVFSENYAESKWCLDELAEIVKCREEDQEVKIRPIFYNVDPSEIRNQKGKFGRELDEHEEKFKNNKDKVQRWRDALEKAAKAAGWHYKKGNATCKSESQFIQYIVEEISNAKSNRMSLYVAEYPVGINSRAEAIESLLDIGEVVRQQAPDILEKRSRLYCYKDSLEVLTRNKGSENIRGIMLHSPRSVKVQLHTEAFRRMENLKFLIVKNVHICKPLKFLPHSLIFLKWPNYPFHWPSEYFPEQLVAIEMPNSCIRLPKLISQERRLENLTDVNLCGCEFITKLPKLWAPNLENLNLSFCQNLVEIDEYFGSLEKLEFWDLDYCRNLQILPSQLRLKSLRSFYLHGCSRLEKLPNFHPEMECLKALVLSESGIREVPSSIEHLTKLEELRLDDCKNLRDLPDSIYKLQQLPDLWTPTAKLRPTRNSFDGSSGYGFVNMTELVLRDLDLERCMFELDLLMKPDYFPALKRIDLSGTNIVTIPESISRFPRLEELEISYCKLLHEIQGLPQSIRRVNAEGCMLLDTQSPSGLLNQVIEIIGILPSRVCGTARSNKLMDPQLTNYFPSETEGAESEDGDISMDPQFSNHFPSETEDVEYEDWVNRHEITCCGTEMPKWVNHQSVDNSIFFFVGRKFPKLVVCIVAGKRFDGTVDISVDISINGYKNHEISTFFCNNTLFLFSPTQRSLQRRLNESNPTDQNLVEVSITYNTRNSIKRWGVHVECTCPPREDDAVDYGDSLMHLFETEDTLMNFEEICLNQKITLKLFLLYHFGPVSFAFDAKKVLSYKHLKLHGML
;
A
#
# COMPACT_ATOMS: atom_id res chain seq x y z
N MET A 1 36.71 -42.60 41.95
CA MET A 1 37.53 -41.51 42.50
C MET A 1 37.14 -40.25 41.74
N GLU A 2 36.10 -39.56 42.18
CA GLU A 2 36.17 -38.43 43.15
C GLU A 2 36.86 -37.21 42.50
N ARG A 3 36.27 -36.00 42.42
CA ARG A 3 35.45 -35.29 43.40
C ARG A 3 34.47 -34.30 42.76
N ARG A 4 33.28 -34.22 43.38
CA ARG A 4 32.36 -33.08 43.41
C ARG A 4 32.96 -31.95 44.27
N THR A 5 32.66 -30.69 43.97
CA THR A 5 32.37 -29.67 44.99
C THR A 5 31.35 -28.67 44.47
N ILE A 6 30.40 -28.34 45.35
CA ILE A 6 29.15 -27.59 45.21
C ILE A 6 29.40 -26.10 45.57
N VAL A 7 28.37 -25.26 45.43
CA VAL A 7 28.06 -23.99 46.17
C VAL A 7 28.31 -22.74 45.29
N GLN A 8 27.42 -21.77 45.04
CA GLN A 8 26.15 -21.32 45.65
C GLN A 8 25.33 -20.45 44.68
N ILE A 9 24.01 -20.48 44.82
CA ILE A 9 23.03 -19.50 44.31
C ILE A 9 22.93 -18.34 45.31
N PRO A 10 22.74 -17.08 44.87
CA PRO A 10 21.94 -16.12 45.63
C PRO A 10 20.62 -15.80 44.94
N SER A 11 19.59 -15.76 45.78
CA SER A 11 18.17 -15.54 45.57
C SER A 11 17.81 -14.15 45.03
N MET A 12 16.70 -14.12 44.27
CA MET A 12 15.88 -12.96 43.94
C MET A 12 15.62 -12.01 45.13
N ALA A 13 15.63 -10.71 44.84
CA ALA A 13 14.79 -9.73 45.51
C ALA A 13 14.15 -8.84 44.45
N SER A 14 12.82 -8.77 44.47
CA SER A 14 11.99 -7.90 43.64
C SER A 14 12.19 -6.44 44.03
N LEU A 15 12.31 -5.55 43.04
CA LEU A 15 11.92 -4.15 43.20
C LEU A 15 11.03 -3.75 42.03
N ASN A 16 9.86 -3.25 42.40
CA ASN A 16 8.76 -2.81 41.56
C ASN A 16 9.14 -1.59 40.70
N ASN A 17 8.55 -1.58 39.50
CA ASN A 17 7.91 -0.46 38.81
C ASN A 17 8.34 0.97 39.18
N GLU A 18 8.83 1.71 38.18
CA GLU A 18 8.31 3.04 37.84
C GLU A 18 8.66 3.38 36.39
N GLY A 19 7.64 3.78 35.63
CA GLY A 19 7.70 3.96 34.19
C GLY A 19 8.47 5.21 33.78
N ALA A 20 9.16 5.10 32.66
CA ALA A 20 9.39 6.22 31.75
C ALA A 20 9.31 5.65 30.33
N SER A 21 8.11 5.62 29.78
CA SER A 21 7.87 5.45 28.36
C SER A 21 8.48 6.65 27.61
N PHE A 22 9.69 6.49 27.09
CA PHE A 22 10.21 7.39 26.08
C PHE A 22 9.75 6.89 24.71
N SER A 23 8.61 7.41 24.24
CA SER A 23 8.17 7.26 22.86
C SER A 23 9.07 8.10 21.94
N SER A 24 9.98 7.48 21.19
CA SER A 24 10.63 8.15 20.05
C SER A 24 9.76 7.92 18.80
N SER A 25 8.84 8.84 18.53
CA SER A 25 8.04 8.87 17.31
C SER A 25 8.90 9.27 16.11
N THR A 26 9.25 8.33 15.22
CA THR A 26 9.75 8.67 13.88
C THR A 26 8.57 9.24 13.07
N HIS A 27 8.56 10.54 12.84
CA HIS A 27 7.50 11.19 12.05
C HIS A 27 7.59 10.75 10.58
N ARG A 28 6.72 9.81 10.18
CA ARG A 28 6.48 9.50 8.77
C ARG A 28 5.61 10.61 8.20
N TRP A 29 6.14 11.40 7.26
CA TRP A 29 5.38 12.45 6.58
C TRP A 29 4.25 11.78 5.78
N GLU A 30 3.00 12.18 6.04
CA GLU A 30 1.81 11.71 5.33
C GLU A 30 1.83 12.19 3.87
N TYR A 31 2.36 13.41 3.63
CA TYR A 31 2.51 14.00 2.31
C TYR A 31 3.98 14.33 2.00
N ASP A 32 4.39 14.07 0.76
CA ASP A 32 5.69 14.51 0.23
C ASP A 32 5.73 16.04 0.10
N VAL A 33 4.64 16.65 -0.40
CA VAL A 33 4.53 18.09 -0.67
C VAL A 33 3.23 18.66 -0.10
N PHE A 34 3.26 19.83 0.53
CA PHE A 34 2.08 20.67 0.80
C PHE A 34 2.06 21.82 -0.19
N LEU A 35 0.93 22.06 -0.87
CA LEU A 35 0.76 23.21 -1.75
C LEU A 35 -0.09 24.30 -1.07
N SER A 36 0.55 25.42 -0.70
CA SER A 36 -0.12 26.66 -0.29
C SER A 36 -0.30 27.57 -1.51
N PHE A 37 -1.52 28.02 -1.79
CA PHE A 37 -1.79 28.89 -2.92
C PHE A 37 -3.08 29.69 -2.72
N ARG A 38 -3.27 30.73 -3.54
CA ARG A 38 -4.57 31.40 -3.62
C ARG A 38 -5.43 30.71 -4.67
N GLY A 39 -6.50 30.06 -4.22
CA GLY A 39 -7.41 29.30 -5.09
C GLY A 39 -7.94 30.12 -6.27
N GLU A 40 -8.41 31.34 -6.02
CA GLU A 40 -8.95 32.25 -7.05
C GLU A 40 -7.93 32.60 -8.16
N ASP A 41 -6.63 32.54 -7.88
CA ASP A 41 -5.60 32.99 -8.83
C ASP A 41 -5.03 31.84 -9.67
N THR A 42 -4.86 30.65 -9.08
CA THR A 42 -4.06 29.58 -9.72
C THR A 42 -4.65 28.17 -9.62
N ARG A 43 -5.81 27.96 -8.98
CA ARG A 43 -6.41 26.62 -8.77
C ARG A 43 -6.63 25.87 -10.09
N GLU A 44 -7.41 26.44 -11.01
CA GLU A 44 -7.74 25.83 -12.32
C GLU A 44 -6.63 26.00 -13.37
N GLY A 45 -5.43 26.42 -12.98
CA GLY A 45 -4.34 26.72 -13.91
C GLY A 45 -3.00 26.17 -13.44
N PHE A 46 -2.08 27.06 -13.08
CA PHE A 46 -0.72 26.67 -12.73
C PHE A 46 -0.66 25.66 -11.58
N THR A 47 -1.47 25.81 -10.53
CA THR A 47 -1.40 24.91 -9.35
C THR A 47 -2.00 23.54 -9.65
N SER A 48 -3.13 23.40 -10.35
CA SER A 48 -3.68 22.08 -10.73
C SER A 48 -2.74 21.32 -11.66
N HIS A 49 -2.11 22.02 -12.63
CA HIS A 49 -1.12 21.41 -13.52
C HIS A 49 0.14 20.96 -12.76
N LEU A 50 0.62 21.78 -11.81
CA LEU A 50 1.75 21.41 -10.94
C LEU A 50 1.41 20.21 -10.06
N TYR A 51 0.23 20.21 -9.44
CA TYR A 51 -0.27 19.09 -8.63
C TYR A 51 -0.36 17.80 -9.47
N LYS A 52 -0.99 17.84 -10.65
CA LYS A 52 -1.08 16.67 -11.55
C LYS A 52 0.29 16.16 -11.95
N ALA A 53 1.23 17.05 -12.27
CA ALA A 53 2.57 16.65 -12.69
C ALA A 53 3.38 16.04 -11.54
N LEU A 54 3.21 16.51 -10.30
CA LEU A 54 3.77 15.88 -9.09
C LEU A 54 3.17 14.49 -8.87
N SER A 55 1.83 14.36 -8.93
CA SER A 55 1.14 13.08 -8.75
C SER A 55 1.53 12.04 -9.82
N ASN A 56 1.67 12.45 -11.08
CA ASN A 56 2.12 11.56 -12.17
C ASN A 56 3.55 11.01 -11.97
N LYS A 57 4.36 11.66 -11.13
CA LYS A 57 5.70 11.21 -10.72
C LYS A 57 5.68 10.43 -9.39
N GLY A 58 4.50 10.09 -8.88
CA GLY A 58 4.31 9.38 -7.63
C GLY A 58 4.69 10.21 -6.40
N ILE A 59 4.57 11.55 -6.46
CA ILE A 59 4.84 12.45 -5.32
C ILE A 59 3.50 12.75 -4.63
N ASN A 60 3.30 12.20 -3.43
CA ASN A 60 2.08 12.38 -2.65
C ASN A 60 1.98 13.85 -2.19
N THR A 61 1.06 14.61 -2.75
CA THR A 61 0.99 16.05 -2.55
C THR A 61 -0.35 16.40 -1.88
N PHE A 62 -0.32 17.05 -0.72
CA PHE A 62 -1.50 17.67 -0.15
C PHE A 62 -1.90 18.87 -1.01
N PHE A 63 -3.07 18.75 -1.61
CA PHE A 63 -3.73 19.79 -2.38
C PHE A 63 -5.02 20.12 -1.63
N ASP A 64 -5.15 21.37 -1.17
CA ASP A 64 -6.31 21.80 -0.40
C ASP A 64 -7.56 21.84 -1.31
N ASP A 65 -8.22 20.69 -1.41
CA ASP A 65 -9.36 20.41 -2.29
C ASP A 65 -10.71 20.44 -1.56
N ILE A 66 -10.77 21.07 -0.38
CA ILE A 66 -12.01 21.12 0.40
C ILE A 66 -12.52 22.56 0.47
N ASP A 67 -13.76 22.71 0.04
CA ASP A 67 -14.73 23.73 0.47
C ASP A 67 -14.84 23.73 2.01
N LEU A 68 -13.80 24.18 2.71
CA LEU A 68 -13.84 24.38 4.15
C LEU A 68 -14.85 25.49 4.42
N PRO A 69 -15.82 25.29 5.36
CA PRO A 69 -16.78 26.32 5.69
C PRO A 69 -16.03 27.58 6.10
N ARG A 70 -16.29 28.69 5.38
CA ARG A 70 -15.75 30.02 5.67
C ARG A 70 -16.23 30.45 7.06
N GLY A 71 -15.45 30.13 8.09
CA GLY A 71 -15.77 30.40 9.48
C GLY A 71 -14.54 30.19 10.36
N GLU A 72 -13.84 31.29 10.60
CA GLU A 72 -12.95 31.60 11.74
C GLU A 72 -12.29 30.44 12.49
N GLU A 73 -11.36 29.73 11.85
CA GLU A 73 -10.05 29.27 12.38
C GLU A 73 -9.41 28.33 11.34
N ILE A 74 -8.08 28.26 11.31
CA ILE A 74 -7.39 27.28 10.45
C ILE A 74 -7.79 25.89 10.97
N SER A 75 -8.41 25.07 10.12
CA SER A 75 -8.84 23.71 10.51
C SER A 75 -7.65 22.92 11.08
N GLU A 76 -7.86 22.19 12.17
CA GLU A 76 -6.85 21.26 12.72
C GLU A 76 -6.32 20.31 11.63
N LYS A 77 -7.16 19.93 10.65
CA LYS A 77 -6.76 19.13 9.49
C LYS A 77 -5.70 19.82 8.63
N LEU A 78 -5.80 21.12 8.40
CA LEU A 78 -4.83 21.89 7.62
C LEU A 78 -3.52 22.05 8.39
N ILE A 79 -3.60 22.31 9.70
CA ILE A 79 -2.41 22.36 10.58
C ILE A 79 -1.71 20.99 10.59
N GLN A 80 -2.48 19.91 10.62
CA GLN A 80 -1.95 18.55 10.59
C GLN A 80 -1.33 18.22 9.24
N ALA A 81 -1.97 18.60 8.12
CA ALA A 81 -1.41 18.44 6.79
C ALA A 81 -0.10 19.22 6.60
N ILE A 82 -0.04 20.47 7.10
CA ILE A 82 1.20 21.25 7.16
C ILE A 82 2.23 20.46 7.96
N LYS A 83 1.93 20.05 9.20
CA LYS A 83 2.82 19.27 10.09
C LYS A 83 3.23 17.91 9.55
N ASN A 84 2.44 17.29 8.67
CA ASN A 84 2.70 15.98 8.08
C ASN A 84 3.23 16.06 6.63
N SER A 85 3.67 17.24 6.17
CA SER A 85 4.28 17.42 4.84
C SER A 85 5.79 17.68 4.85
N SER A 86 6.54 16.95 4.00
CA SER A 86 8.01 16.97 3.97
C SER A 86 8.64 18.15 3.22
N ILE A 87 7.92 18.73 2.25
CA ILE A 87 8.27 19.92 1.47
C ILE A 87 7.05 20.83 1.44
N LEU A 88 7.19 22.10 1.78
CA LEU A 88 6.10 23.08 1.79
C LEU A 88 6.29 24.04 0.60
N VAL A 89 5.50 23.87 -0.44
CA VAL A 89 5.54 24.70 -1.65
C VAL A 89 4.50 25.81 -1.54
N ILE A 90 4.94 27.06 -1.64
CA ILE A 90 4.07 28.24 -1.51
C ILE A 90 4.01 28.96 -2.85
N VAL A 91 2.86 28.95 -3.51
CA VAL A 91 2.63 29.66 -4.78
C VAL A 91 2.16 31.08 -4.50
N PHE A 92 3.10 32.03 -4.57
CA PHE A 92 2.79 33.45 -4.53
C PHE A 92 2.28 33.91 -5.90
N SER A 93 1.01 34.31 -5.93
CA SER A 93 0.32 34.91 -7.08
C SER A 93 0.00 36.39 -6.81
N GLU A 94 -0.47 37.11 -7.82
CA GLU A 94 -0.66 38.58 -7.74
C GLU A 94 -1.58 39.02 -6.60
N ASN A 95 -2.63 38.26 -6.29
CA ASN A 95 -3.63 38.62 -5.28
C ASN A 95 -3.47 37.83 -3.97
N TYR A 96 -2.35 37.13 -3.78
CA TYR A 96 -2.17 36.25 -2.61
C TYR A 96 -2.43 36.97 -1.27
N ALA A 97 -1.91 38.19 -1.11
CA ALA A 97 -2.05 38.99 0.12
C ALA A 97 -3.43 39.60 0.37
N GLU A 98 -4.33 39.62 -0.62
CA GLU A 98 -5.72 40.05 -0.38
C GLU A 98 -6.46 39.03 0.52
N SER A 99 -6.03 37.76 0.52
CA SER A 99 -6.70 36.68 1.24
C SER A 99 -6.17 36.58 2.66
N LYS A 100 -7.03 36.92 3.63
CA LYS A 100 -6.80 36.65 5.05
C LYS A 100 -6.43 35.18 5.29
N TRP A 101 -7.10 34.26 4.59
CA TRP A 101 -6.87 32.82 4.74
C TRP A 101 -5.47 32.41 4.30
N CYS A 102 -5.01 32.86 3.13
CA CYS A 102 -3.67 32.58 2.64
C CYS A 102 -2.60 33.16 3.56
N LEU A 103 -2.83 34.35 4.13
CA LEU A 103 -1.91 34.97 5.09
C LEU A 103 -1.89 34.25 6.45
N ASP A 104 -3.05 33.81 6.95
CA ASP A 104 -3.16 33.02 8.18
C ASP A 104 -2.47 31.65 7.99
N GLU A 105 -2.70 30.97 6.87
CA GLU A 105 -2.04 29.70 6.51
C GLU A 105 -0.52 29.87 6.40
N LEU A 106 -0.04 30.91 5.70
CA LEU A 106 1.39 31.21 5.59
C LEU A 106 2.04 31.47 6.95
N ALA A 107 1.36 32.22 7.82
CA ALA A 107 1.85 32.47 9.18
C ALA A 107 1.90 31.18 10.01
N GLU A 108 0.96 30.26 9.81
CA GLU A 108 0.99 28.97 10.51
C GLU A 108 2.03 28.01 9.92
N ILE A 109 2.25 28.02 8.59
CA ILE A 109 3.37 27.31 7.93
C ILE A 109 4.71 27.75 8.52
N VAL A 110 4.93 29.07 8.62
CA VAL A 110 6.17 29.61 9.15
C VAL A 110 6.29 29.30 10.65
N LYS A 111 5.23 29.48 11.42
CA LYS A 111 5.20 29.20 12.87
C LYS A 111 5.44 27.72 13.19
N CYS A 112 4.78 26.80 12.49
CA CYS A 112 4.96 25.35 12.66
C CYS A 112 6.37 24.88 12.31
N ARG A 113 7.24 25.75 11.78
CA ARG A 113 8.56 25.42 11.25
C ARG A 113 9.68 26.29 11.82
N GLU A 114 9.42 27.08 12.86
CA GLU A 114 10.48 27.81 13.57
C GLU A 114 11.44 26.90 14.34
N GLU A 115 11.08 25.64 14.59
CA GLU A 115 11.84 24.70 15.44
C GLU A 115 12.38 23.45 14.69
N ASP A 116 12.00 23.22 13.42
CA ASP A 116 12.32 22.00 12.67
C ASP A 116 13.09 22.30 11.36
N GLN A 117 14.41 22.01 11.35
CA GLN A 117 15.31 22.32 10.23
C GLN A 117 15.21 21.33 9.06
N GLU A 118 14.47 20.23 9.20
CA GLU A 118 14.40 19.19 8.16
C GLU A 118 13.36 19.47 7.06
N VAL A 119 12.36 20.31 7.31
CA VAL A 119 11.30 20.60 6.33
C VAL A 119 11.68 21.77 5.42
N LYS A 120 11.54 21.58 4.10
CA LYS A 120 11.95 22.59 3.11
C LYS A 120 10.76 23.45 2.69
N ILE A 121 10.79 24.74 3.07
CA ILE A 121 9.91 25.76 2.46
C ILE A 121 10.47 26.13 1.07
N ARG A 122 9.60 26.15 0.06
CA ARG A 122 9.93 26.39 -1.36
C ARG A 122 8.90 27.32 -2.02
N PRO A 123 9.18 28.64 -2.10
CA PRO A 123 8.27 29.55 -2.76
C PRO A 123 8.32 29.41 -4.29
N ILE A 124 7.17 29.52 -4.94
CA ILE A 124 7.01 29.73 -6.37
C ILE A 124 6.46 31.15 -6.56
N PHE A 125 7.21 31.98 -7.26
CA PHE A 125 6.80 33.34 -7.61
C PHE A 125 6.15 33.28 -9.00
N TYR A 126 4.82 33.19 -9.04
CA TYR A 126 4.05 33.03 -10.27
C TYR A 126 3.49 34.37 -10.75
N ASN A 127 4.06 34.90 -11.83
CA ASN A 127 3.78 36.22 -12.41
C ASN A 127 3.98 37.42 -11.45
N VAL A 128 4.72 37.22 -10.36
CA VAL A 128 5.03 38.24 -9.35
C VAL A 128 6.53 38.35 -9.15
N ASP A 129 7.02 39.56 -8.86
CA ASP A 129 8.43 39.77 -8.56
C ASP A 129 8.73 39.37 -7.10
N PRO A 130 9.70 38.47 -6.84
CA PRO A 130 10.07 38.07 -5.48
C PRO A 130 10.41 39.24 -4.55
N SER A 131 10.90 40.35 -5.10
CA SER A 131 11.27 41.55 -4.34
C SER A 131 10.06 42.35 -3.84
N GLU A 132 8.90 42.25 -4.50
CA GLU A 132 7.67 42.89 -4.05
C GLU A 132 7.13 42.21 -2.79
N ILE A 133 7.23 40.88 -2.72
CA ILE A 133 6.79 40.11 -1.54
C ILE A 133 7.79 40.26 -0.40
N ARG A 134 9.10 40.09 -0.69
CA ARG A 134 10.16 40.17 0.32
C ARG A 134 10.21 41.53 1.02
N ASN A 135 10.02 42.61 0.25
CA ASN A 135 10.07 43.97 0.78
C ASN A 135 8.67 44.52 1.09
N GLN A 136 7.61 43.73 0.90
CA GLN A 136 6.21 44.12 1.10
C GLN A 136 5.87 45.43 0.36
N LYS A 137 6.24 45.50 -0.92
CA LYS A 137 6.01 46.64 -1.83
C LYS A 137 4.96 46.25 -2.87
N GLY A 138 4.60 47.19 -3.74
CA GLY A 138 3.65 46.92 -4.82
C GLY A 138 2.27 46.59 -4.28
N LYS A 139 1.62 45.58 -4.88
CA LYS A 139 0.27 45.17 -4.47
C LYS A 139 0.25 44.54 -3.07
N PHE A 140 1.22 43.68 -2.75
CA PHE A 140 1.35 43.04 -1.44
C PHE A 140 1.42 44.03 -0.28
N GLY A 141 2.17 45.13 -0.44
CA GLY A 141 2.24 46.18 0.57
C GLY A 141 0.91 46.88 0.82
N ARG A 142 0.21 47.26 -0.26
CA ARG A 142 -1.10 47.94 -0.16
C ARG A 142 -2.15 47.07 0.53
N GLU A 143 -2.21 45.79 0.19
CA GLU A 143 -3.17 44.87 0.82
C GLU A 143 -2.89 44.67 2.32
N LEU A 144 -1.61 44.60 2.73
CA LEU A 144 -1.24 44.52 4.14
C LEU A 144 -1.62 45.80 4.90
N ASP A 145 -1.43 46.97 4.29
CA ASP A 145 -1.83 48.26 4.88
C ASP A 145 -3.37 48.34 5.04
N GLU A 146 -4.13 47.85 4.06
CA GLU A 146 -5.59 47.75 4.16
C GLU A 146 -6.04 46.78 5.26
N HIS A 147 -5.37 45.64 5.40
CA HIS A 147 -5.63 44.71 6.50
C HIS A 147 -5.27 45.32 7.85
N GLU A 148 -4.20 46.11 7.94
CA GLU A 148 -3.82 46.84 9.16
C GLU A 148 -4.90 47.84 9.59
N GLU A 149 -5.54 48.48 8.62
CA GLU A 149 -6.69 49.36 8.84
C GLU A 149 -7.98 48.59 9.22
N LYS A 150 -8.21 47.40 8.65
CA LYS A 150 -9.35 46.52 8.98
C LYS A 150 -9.20 45.86 10.35
N PHE A 151 -7.96 45.54 10.75
CA PHE A 151 -7.63 44.84 12.00
C PHE A 151 -6.88 45.74 13.00
N LYS A 152 -7.20 47.05 13.06
CA LYS A 152 -6.56 48.03 13.98
C LYS A 152 -6.46 47.59 15.44
N ASN A 153 -7.41 46.76 15.89
CA ASN A 153 -7.49 46.24 17.26
C ASN A 153 -6.64 44.96 17.48
N ASN A 154 -6.01 44.42 16.43
CA ASN A 154 -5.19 43.20 16.47
C ASN A 154 -3.93 43.38 15.60
N LYS A 155 -3.09 44.35 15.96
CA LYS A 155 -1.84 44.67 15.24
C LYS A 155 -0.87 43.50 15.20
N ASP A 156 -0.86 42.67 16.24
CA ASP A 156 -0.01 41.49 16.33
C ASP A 156 -0.32 40.48 15.21
N LYS A 157 -1.58 40.39 14.76
CA LYS A 157 -1.98 39.51 13.66
C LYS A 157 -1.40 39.93 12.31
N VAL A 158 -1.49 41.22 11.98
CA VAL A 158 -0.95 41.73 10.71
C VAL A 158 0.58 41.68 10.71
N GLN A 159 1.21 41.96 11.86
CA GLN A 159 2.66 41.82 11.99
C GLN A 159 3.13 40.37 11.76
N ARG A 160 2.40 39.38 12.28
CA ARG A 160 2.68 37.96 12.00
C ARG A 160 2.64 37.63 10.50
N TRP A 161 1.69 38.20 9.76
CA TRP A 161 1.62 38.02 8.30
C TRP A 161 2.80 38.66 7.57
N ARG A 162 3.19 39.87 7.98
CA ARG A 162 4.37 40.58 7.44
C ARG A 162 5.64 39.74 7.63
N ASP A 163 5.85 39.22 8.83
CA ASP A 163 7.02 38.40 9.16
C ASP A 163 7.05 37.08 8.37
N ALA A 164 5.88 36.45 8.19
CA ALA A 164 5.75 35.19 7.46
C ALA A 164 6.04 35.35 5.96
N LEU A 165 5.53 36.42 5.34
CA LEU A 165 5.83 36.77 3.94
C LEU A 165 7.31 37.04 3.73
N GLU A 166 7.94 37.80 4.63
CA GLU A 166 9.37 38.11 4.53
C GLU A 166 10.22 36.83 4.66
N LYS A 167 9.90 35.96 5.63
CA LYS A 167 10.61 34.69 5.87
C LYS A 167 10.46 33.74 4.68
N ALA A 168 9.24 33.52 4.20
CA ALA A 168 8.98 32.62 3.07
C ALA A 168 9.62 33.15 1.77
N ALA A 169 9.57 34.46 1.51
CA ALA A 169 10.17 35.05 0.30
C ALA A 169 11.71 35.12 0.32
N LYS A 170 12.35 34.89 1.48
CA LYS A 170 13.81 34.72 1.60
C LYS A 170 14.27 33.28 1.31
N ALA A 171 13.36 32.30 1.34
CA ALA A 171 13.69 30.92 1.02
C ALA A 171 14.05 30.75 -0.46
N ALA A 172 14.83 29.71 -0.77
CA ALA A 172 15.19 29.37 -2.15
C ALA A 172 13.94 28.83 -2.87
N GLY A 173 13.62 29.41 -4.02
CA GLY A 173 12.39 29.10 -4.75
C GLY A 173 12.50 29.32 -6.25
N TRP A 174 11.39 29.13 -6.95
CA TRP A 174 11.30 29.21 -8.41
C TRP A 174 10.54 30.47 -8.83
N HIS A 175 10.88 31.05 -9.97
CA HIS A 175 10.26 32.27 -10.45
C HIS A 175 9.84 32.11 -11.91
N TYR A 176 8.56 32.38 -12.18
CA TYR A 176 7.96 32.35 -13.50
C TYR A 176 7.28 33.67 -13.81
N LYS A 177 7.57 34.22 -14.99
CA LYS A 177 6.96 35.45 -15.49
C LYS A 177 6.58 35.28 -16.96
N LYS A 178 5.28 35.32 -17.24
CA LYS A 178 4.72 35.20 -18.58
C LYS A 178 5.30 36.29 -19.49
N GLY A 179 5.83 35.91 -20.65
CA GLY A 179 6.42 36.81 -21.64
C GLY A 179 7.91 37.16 -21.45
N ASN A 180 8.62 36.54 -20.49
CA ASN A 180 10.07 36.71 -20.35
C ASN A 180 10.86 35.76 -21.28
N ALA A 181 11.86 36.27 -22.00
CA ALA A 181 12.67 35.54 -22.98
C ALA A 181 13.48 34.35 -22.41
N THR A 182 13.66 34.28 -21.08
CA THR A 182 14.40 33.21 -20.41
C THR A 182 13.56 32.03 -19.93
N CYS A 183 12.22 32.16 -19.91
CA CYS A 183 11.32 31.07 -19.51
C CYS A 183 10.81 30.32 -20.74
N LYS A 184 11.23 29.06 -20.83
CA LYS A 184 10.54 28.00 -21.57
C LYS A 184 9.11 27.86 -21.04
N SER A 185 8.17 27.40 -21.86
CA SER A 185 6.71 27.35 -21.60
C SER A 185 6.33 26.94 -20.17
N GLU A 186 5.15 27.35 -19.69
CA GLU A 186 4.63 27.01 -18.34
C GLU A 186 4.74 25.52 -18.01
N SER A 187 4.42 24.65 -18.99
CA SER A 187 4.56 23.20 -18.88
C SER A 187 6.01 22.75 -18.63
N GLN A 188 6.98 23.32 -19.33
CA GLN A 188 8.40 23.02 -19.13
C GLN A 188 8.91 23.51 -17.77
N PHE A 189 8.40 24.64 -17.29
CA PHE A 189 8.70 25.14 -15.96
C PHE A 189 8.13 24.23 -14.86
N ILE A 190 6.90 23.73 -15.03
CA ILE A 190 6.30 22.73 -14.15
C ILE A 190 7.12 21.44 -14.15
N GLN A 191 7.53 20.92 -15.31
CA GLN A 191 8.37 19.72 -15.37
C GLN A 191 9.71 19.90 -14.65
N TYR A 192 10.33 21.07 -14.78
CA TYR A 192 11.57 21.38 -14.05
C TYR A 192 11.36 21.39 -12.53
N ILE A 193 10.26 21.99 -12.04
CA ILE A 193 9.93 21.97 -10.61
C ILE A 193 9.72 20.53 -10.12
N VAL A 194 8.97 19.73 -10.88
CA VAL A 194 8.67 18.33 -10.56
C VAL A 194 9.94 17.48 -10.54
N GLU A 195 10.87 17.66 -11.48
CA GLU A 195 12.16 16.96 -11.48
C GLU A 195 13.00 17.34 -10.26
N GLU A 196 13.06 18.62 -9.88
CA GLU A 196 13.79 19.08 -8.69
C GLU A 196 13.17 18.53 -7.39
N ILE A 197 11.83 18.48 -7.30
CA ILE A 197 11.12 17.88 -6.16
C ILE A 197 11.30 16.35 -6.15
N SER A 198 11.24 15.70 -7.30
CA SER A 198 11.48 14.26 -7.45
C SER A 198 12.91 13.88 -7.04
N ASN A 199 13.91 14.64 -7.46
CA ASN A 199 15.31 14.46 -7.03
C ASN A 199 15.49 14.72 -5.53
N ALA A 200 14.74 15.68 -4.96
CA ALA A 200 14.72 15.92 -3.52
C ALA A 200 14.07 14.75 -2.75
N LYS A 201 13.06 14.09 -3.34
CA LYS A 201 12.42 12.85 -2.84
C LYS A 201 13.32 11.63 -3.00
N SER A 202 14.01 11.42 -4.13
CA SER A 202 14.92 10.28 -4.34
C SER A 202 16.13 10.30 -3.41
N ASN A 203 16.60 11.48 -3.00
CA ASN A 203 17.60 11.63 -1.92
C ASN A 203 17.04 11.35 -0.52
N ARG A 204 15.71 11.17 -0.38
CA ARG A 204 14.96 10.83 0.83
C ARG A 204 14.19 9.51 0.73
N MET A 205 14.37 8.74 -0.34
CA MET A 205 13.79 7.41 -0.45
C MET A 205 14.49 6.51 0.58
N SER A 206 14.00 6.57 1.81
CA SER A 206 14.12 5.46 2.74
C SER A 206 13.54 4.28 1.98
N LEU A 207 14.40 3.33 1.66
CA LEU A 207 13.99 1.95 1.45
C LEU A 207 12.98 1.59 2.53
N TYR A 208 11.95 0.85 2.18
CA TYR A 208 11.07 0.23 3.16
C TYR A 208 11.96 -0.52 4.15
N VAL A 209 12.15 0.05 5.34
CA VAL A 209 12.75 -0.64 6.47
C VAL A 209 11.56 -1.15 7.27
N ALA A 210 11.53 -2.46 7.48
CA ALA A 210 10.53 -3.17 8.25
C ALA A 210 10.17 -2.44 9.56
N GLU A 211 8.99 -2.75 10.10
CA GLU A 211 8.42 -2.27 11.37
C GLU A 211 9.35 -2.47 12.60
N TYR A 212 10.51 -3.12 12.42
CA TYR A 212 11.61 -3.20 13.38
C TYR A 212 12.96 -2.78 12.75
N PRO A 213 13.24 -1.48 12.54
CA PRO A 213 14.60 -1.02 12.31
C PRO A 213 15.35 -1.11 13.64
N VAL A 214 16.07 -2.22 13.87
CA VAL A 214 16.85 -2.35 15.10
C VAL A 214 18.12 -1.50 15.00
N GLY A 215 18.12 -0.40 15.74
CA GLY A 215 19.27 -0.02 16.56
C GLY A 215 20.30 0.95 15.99
N ILE A 216 20.36 1.25 14.69
CA ILE A 216 21.40 2.18 14.18
C ILE A 216 20.92 3.57 13.81
N ASN A 217 19.82 3.75 13.07
CA ASN A 217 19.37 5.12 12.76
C ASN A 217 19.10 5.89 14.04
N SER A 218 18.48 5.27 15.05
CA SER A 218 18.27 5.89 16.36
C SER A 218 19.57 6.23 17.11
N ARG A 219 20.63 5.40 17.01
CA ARG A 219 21.94 5.67 17.65
C ARG A 219 22.77 6.68 16.85
N ALA A 220 22.74 6.63 15.53
CA ALA A 220 23.39 7.58 14.64
C ALA A 220 22.70 8.95 14.70
N GLU A 221 21.37 9.00 14.73
CA GLU A 221 20.56 10.21 14.97
C GLU A 221 20.76 10.74 16.39
N ALA A 222 20.80 9.88 17.42
CA ALA A 222 21.14 10.30 18.78
C ALA A 222 22.57 10.86 18.85
N ILE A 223 23.53 10.26 18.15
CA ILE A 223 24.89 10.81 18.05
C ILE A 223 24.87 12.12 17.25
N GLU A 224 24.21 12.20 16.10
CA GLU A 224 24.07 13.43 15.30
C GLU A 224 23.43 14.55 16.14
N SER A 225 22.39 14.26 16.92
CA SER A 225 21.74 15.16 17.88
C SER A 225 22.67 15.60 19.03
N LEU A 226 23.44 14.67 19.60
CA LEU A 226 24.46 14.97 20.62
C LEU A 226 25.67 15.73 20.05
N LEU A 227 25.93 15.63 18.75
CA LEU A 227 26.98 16.38 18.05
C LEU A 227 26.52 17.81 17.70
N ASP A 228 25.22 18.05 17.57
CA ASP A 228 24.63 19.36 17.23
C ASP A 228 24.60 20.38 18.39
N ILE A 229 25.06 19.97 19.59
CA ILE A 229 25.30 20.87 20.74
C ILE A 229 26.60 21.66 20.51
N GLY A 230 26.65 22.48 19.46
CA GLY A 230 27.82 23.23 19.02
C GLY A 230 28.18 24.43 19.91
N GLU A 231 27.28 24.88 20.78
CA GLU A 231 27.51 26.05 21.64
C GLU A 231 28.48 25.78 22.81
N VAL A 232 28.53 24.56 23.34
CA VAL A 232 29.39 24.23 24.50
C VAL A 232 30.88 24.13 24.10
N VAL A 233 31.20 23.80 22.85
CA VAL A 233 32.59 23.59 22.41
C VAL A 233 33.30 24.90 22.00
N ARG A 234 32.56 25.93 21.55
CA ARG A 234 33.16 27.25 21.21
C ARG A 234 33.81 27.93 22.42
N GLN A 235 33.45 27.54 23.64
CA GLN A 235 34.03 28.05 24.88
C GLN A 235 35.42 27.45 25.22
N GLN A 236 35.87 26.37 24.55
CA GLN A 236 37.14 25.71 24.90
C GLN A 236 38.39 26.38 24.32
N ALA A 237 38.28 27.04 23.15
CA ALA A 237 39.34 27.87 22.55
C ALA A 237 38.76 28.66 21.35
N PRO A 238 38.40 29.95 21.50
CA PRO A 238 37.75 30.70 20.43
C PRO A 238 38.62 30.84 19.17
N ASP A 239 39.95 30.97 19.30
CA ASP A 239 40.80 31.39 18.16
C ASP A 239 41.74 30.33 17.57
N ILE A 240 41.91 29.16 18.20
CA ILE A 240 42.84 28.11 17.72
C ILE A 240 42.07 26.83 17.39
N LEU A 241 41.76 26.64 16.10
CA LEU A 241 41.02 25.47 15.59
C LEU A 241 41.69 24.13 15.97
N GLU A 242 43.02 24.09 15.97
CA GLU A 242 43.86 22.93 16.31
C GLU A 242 43.74 22.50 17.78
N LYS A 243 43.22 23.35 18.68
CA LYS A 243 43.03 22.98 20.10
C LYS A 243 41.63 22.47 20.40
N ARG A 244 40.70 22.56 19.44
CA ARG A 244 39.31 22.14 19.63
C ARG A 244 39.19 20.63 19.59
N SER A 245 38.38 20.09 20.49
CA SER A 245 38.09 18.66 20.51
C SER A 245 37.11 18.22 19.42
N ARG A 246 36.27 19.14 18.91
CA ARG A 246 35.25 18.87 17.89
C ARG A 246 35.19 20.03 16.88
N LEU A 247 35.03 19.70 15.60
CA LEU A 247 34.87 20.65 14.49
C LEU A 247 33.56 20.38 13.77
N TYR A 248 32.58 21.28 13.96
CA TYR A 248 31.23 21.13 13.39
C TYR A 248 30.89 22.18 12.35
N CYS A 249 31.45 23.37 12.50
CA CYS A 249 31.29 24.44 11.52
C CYS A 249 31.96 23.99 10.21
N TYR A 250 31.19 23.96 9.12
CA TYR A 250 31.69 23.62 7.79
C TYR A 250 32.96 24.39 7.42
N LYS A 251 33.00 25.71 7.68
CA LYS A 251 34.16 26.56 7.36
C LYS A 251 35.41 26.16 8.15
N ASP A 252 35.25 25.87 9.44
CA ASP A 252 36.35 25.49 10.33
C ASP A 252 36.89 24.12 9.97
N SER A 253 35.99 23.13 9.80
CA SER A 253 36.33 21.78 9.33
C SER A 253 37.02 21.81 7.97
N LEU A 254 36.49 22.61 7.04
CA LEU A 254 37.06 22.79 5.71
C LEU A 254 38.46 23.41 5.78
N GLU A 255 38.66 24.46 6.57
CA GLU A 255 39.98 25.09 6.72
C GLU A 255 41.00 24.09 7.28
N VAL A 256 40.64 23.36 8.34
CA VAL A 256 41.53 22.38 8.98
C VAL A 256 41.93 21.28 7.99
N LEU A 257 40.97 20.73 7.24
CA LEU A 257 41.21 19.62 6.31
C LEU A 257 41.90 20.05 5.01
N THR A 258 41.62 21.24 4.48
CA THR A 258 42.25 21.74 3.25
C THR A 258 43.68 22.22 3.48
N ARG A 259 43.95 22.87 4.62
CA ARG A 259 45.29 23.37 5.00
C ARG A 259 46.12 22.37 5.79
N ASN A 260 45.62 21.16 6.01
CA ASN A 260 46.30 20.10 6.78
C ASN A 260 46.70 20.54 8.22
N LYS A 261 45.81 21.29 8.87
CA LYS A 261 45.99 21.81 10.25
C LYS A 261 45.37 20.88 11.31
N GLY A 262 45.21 19.59 11.01
CA GLY A 262 44.71 18.62 11.98
C GLY A 262 45.65 18.46 13.17
N SER A 263 45.11 18.12 14.34
CA SER A 263 45.86 17.82 15.56
C SER A 263 45.27 16.62 16.31
N GLU A 264 46.02 16.10 17.27
CA GLU A 264 45.61 15.01 18.17
C GLU A 264 44.45 15.39 19.11
N ASN A 265 44.15 16.68 19.29
CA ASN A 265 43.05 17.12 20.13
C ASN A 265 41.69 16.84 19.49
N ILE A 266 41.63 16.83 18.15
CA ILE A 266 40.39 16.69 17.40
C ILE A 266 39.89 15.24 17.48
N ARG A 267 38.72 15.07 18.09
CA ARG A 267 38.03 13.78 18.28
C ARG A 267 36.80 13.62 17.40
N GLY A 268 36.25 14.70 16.86
CA GLY A 268 35.08 14.64 15.99
C GLY A 268 35.10 15.70 14.91
N ILE A 269 34.78 15.31 13.67
CA ILE A 269 34.64 16.22 12.53
C ILE A 269 33.30 15.97 11.86
N MET A 270 32.56 17.06 11.69
CA MET A 270 31.44 17.15 10.75
C MET A 270 31.82 18.13 9.64
N LEU A 271 31.96 17.60 8.43
CA LEU A 271 32.15 18.37 7.20
C LEU A 271 30.84 18.31 6.41
N HIS A 272 29.88 19.13 6.83
CA HIS A 272 28.56 19.20 6.22
C HIS A 272 28.40 20.51 5.45
N SER A 273 28.35 20.42 4.12
CA SER A 273 28.03 21.58 3.29
C SER A 273 26.50 21.69 3.10
N PRO A 274 25.91 22.90 3.15
CA PRO A 274 24.47 23.07 2.85
C PRO A 274 24.08 22.68 1.42
N ARG A 275 25.04 22.70 0.49
CA ARG A 275 24.88 22.29 -0.92
C ARG A 275 26.02 21.38 -1.34
N SER A 276 25.81 20.55 -2.35
CA SER A 276 26.88 19.74 -2.91
C SER A 276 28.03 20.64 -3.42
N VAL A 277 29.24 20.43 -2.88
CA VAL A 277 30.43 21.20 -3.25
C VAL A 277 31.62 20.30 -3.53
N LYS A 278 32.39 20.67 -4.55
CA LYS A 278 33.68 20.03 -4.84
C LYS A 278 34.76 20.67 -3.98
N VAL A 279 35.49 19.84 -3.25
CA VAL A 279 36.54 20.27 -2.33
C VAL A 279 37.84 19.53 -2.63
N GLN A 280 38.96 20.25 -2.59
CA GLN A 280 40.28 19.64 -2.62
C GLN A 280 40.84 19.53 -1.20
N LEU A 281 40.55 18.41 -0.54
CA LEU A 281 41.18 18.08 0.74
C LEU A 281 42.66 17.74 0.54
N HIS A 282 43.46 17.99 1.57
CA HIS A 282 44.84 17.50 1.59
C HIS A 282 44.84 15.97 1.65
N THR A 283 45.70 15.29 0.88
CA THR A 283 45.70 13.80 0.80
C THR A 283 46.03 13.12 2.12
N GLU A 284 46.72 13.84 3.02
CA GLU A 284 47.09 13.40 4.37
C GLU A 284 46.31 14.15 5.46
N ALA A 285 45.16 14.75 5.13
CA ALA A 285 44.41 15.63 6.03
C ALA A 285 44.16 15.03 7.42
N PHE A 286 43.92 13.73 7.50
CA PHE A 286 43.60 13.03 8.74
C PHE A 286 44.83 12.43 9.45
N ARG A 287 46.03 12.50 8.87
CA ARG A 287 47.23 11.85 9.43
C ARG A 287 47.57 12.29 10.85
N ARG A 288 47.40 13.59 11.16
CA ARG A 288 47.73 14.18 12.48
C ARG A 288 46.60 14.04 13.51
N MET A 289 45.46 13.48 13.13
CA MET A 289 44.26 13.42 13.98
C MET A 289 44.10 12.03 14.58
N GLU A 290 45.10 11.62 15.35
CA GLU A 290 45.24 10.25 15.86
C GLU A 290 44.14 9.83 16.86
N ASN A 291 43.42 10.80 17.44
CA ASN A 291 42.31 10.56 18.36
C ASN A 291 40.93 10.81 17.75
N LEU A 292 40.84 10.94 16.41
CA LEU A 292 39.56 11.16 15.72
C LEU A 292 38.66 9.93 15.86
N LYS A 293 37.50 10.11 16.49
CA LYS A 293 36.49 9.07 16.73
C LYS A 293 35.32 9.13 15.75
N PHE A 294 34.92 10.33 15.35
CA PHE A 294 33.75 10.55 14.50
C PHE A 294 34.12 11.35 13.26
N LEU A 295 33.74 10.84 12.09
CA LEU A 295 33.89 11.55 10.82
C LEU A 295 32.58 11.48 10.04
N ILE A 296 31.92 12.63 9.90
CA ILE A 296 30.68 12.78 9.14
C ILE A 296 30.94 13.75 8.00
N VAL A 297 30.74 13.30 6.77
CA VAL A 297 30.92 14.12 5.57
C VAL A 297 29.64 14.06 4.75
N LYS A 298 28.96 15.20 4.61
CA LYS A 298 27.68 15.32 3.90
C LYS A 298 27.79 16.44 2.86
N ASN A 299 27.30 16.19 1.64
CA ASN A 299 27.32 17.13 0.51
C ASN A 299 28.71 17.64 0.10
N VAL A 300 29.76 16.85 0.30
CA VAL A 300 31.13 17.19 -0.10
C VAL A 300 31.71 16.12 -1.00
N HIS A 301 32.09 16.50 -2.22
CA HIS A 301 32.80 15.64 -3.15
C HIS A 301 34.28 16.00 -3.17
N ILE A 302 35.13 15.05 -2.80
CA ILE A 302 36.57 15.26 -2.79
C ILE A 302 37.17 15.02 -4.18
N CYS A 303 38.13 15.86 -4.58
CA CYS A 303 38.73 15.80 -5.91
C CYS A 303 39.98 14.90 -6.00
N LYS A 304 40.53 14.49 -4.85
CA LYS A 304 41.73 13.64 -4.76
C LYS A 304 41.50 12.53 -3.73
N PRO A 305 42.04 11.31 -3.95
CA PRO A 305 41.91 10.22 -3.00
C PRO A 305 42.65 10.54 -1.70
N LEU A 306 42.10 10.07 -0.59
CA LEU A 306 42.78 10.12 0.71
C LEU A 306 43.74 8.93 0.82
N LYS A 307 44.86 9.13 1.52
CA LYS A 307 45.85 8.09 1.78
C LYS A 307 45.73 7.43 3.15
N PHE A 308 44.99 8.06 4.06
CA PHE A 308 44.96 7.64 5.45
C PHE A 308 43.61 7.94 6.11
N LEU A 309 43.16 7.00 6.95
CA LEU A 309 42.12 7.20 7.95
C LEU A 309 42.66 6.87 9.36
N PRO A 310 42.27 7.62 10.41
CA PRO A 310 42.72 7.36 11.77
C PRO A 310 42.24 6.01 12.32
N HIS A 311 43.09 5.32 13.07
CA HIS A 311 42.79 4.00 13.63
C HIS A 311 41.78 4.06 14.80
N SER A 312 41.66 5.22 15.44
CA SER A 312 40.73 5.52 16.53
C SER A 312 39.29 5.75 16.08
N LEU A 313 39.00 5.69 14.78
CA LEU A 313 37.67 5.94 14.25
C LEU A 313 36.69 4.89 14.79
N ILE A 314 35.58 5.39 15.33
CA ILE A 314 34.45 4.62 15.84
C ILE A 314 33.28 4.70 14.85
N PHE A 315 33.08 5.86 14.24
CA PHE A 315 31.97 6.10 13.31
C PHE A 315 32.45 6.84 12.06
N LEU A 316 32.09 6.30 10.90
CA LEU A 316 32.37 6.91 9.61
C LEU A 316 31.09 7.00 8.77
N LYS A 317 30.64 8.22 8.49
CA LYS A 317 29.53 8.51 7.58
C LYS A 317 30.01 9.36 6.41
N TRP A 318 30.04 8.78 5.23
CA TRP A 318 30.53 9.46 4.03
C TRP A 318 29.85 8.90 2.75
N PRO A 319 28.58 9.24 2.51
CA PRO A 319 27.88 8.86 1.29
C PRO A 319 28.54 9.44 0.03
N ASN A 320 28.40 8.75 -1.10
CA ASN A 320 28.93 9.16 -2.41
C ASN A 320 30.46 9.38 -2.41
N TYR A 321 31.20 8.57 -1.64
CA TYR A 321 32.65 8.67 -1.60
C TYR A 321 33.26 8.22 -2.94
N PRO A 322 33.97 9.10 -3.67
CA PRO A 322 34.27 8.86 -5.09
C PRO A 322 35.53 8.02 -5.35
N PHE A 323 36.18 7.49 -4.31
CA PHE A 323 37.45 6.78 -4.43
C PHE A 323 37.45 5.41 -3.74
N HIS A 324 38.52 4.65 -3.94
CA HIS A 324 38.76 3.39 -3.23
C HIS A 324 38.96 3.63 -1.72
N TRP A 325 38.83 2.57 -0.92
CA TRP A 325 39.03 2.65 0.52
C TRP A 325 40.40 3.30 0.85
N PRO A 326 40.43 4.38 1.63
CA PRO A 326 41.62 5.24 1.79
C PRO A 326 42.66 4.71 2.79
N SER A 327 42.65 3.41 3.09
CA SER A 327 43.59 2.73 3.99
C SER A 327 43.83 1.31 3.47
N GLU A 328 44.88 0.64 3.94
CA GLU A 328 45.08 -0.79 3.67
C GLU A 328 44.20 -1.68 4.57
N TYR A 329 43.75 -1.15 5.70
CA TYR A 329 42.99 -1.87 6.73
C TYR A 329 41.77 -1.06 7.18
N PHE A 330 40.76 -1.73 7.75
CA PHE A 330 39.71 -1.07 8.52
C PHE A 330 40.22 -0.67 9.90
N PRO A 331 39.92 0.55 10.38
CA PRO A 331 40.17 0.93 11.77
C PRO A 331 39.51 -0.03 12.77
N GLU A 332 40.27 -0.49 13.76
CA GLU A 332 39.87 -1.57 14.69
C GLU A 332 38.76 -1.15 15.67
N GLN A 333 38.64 0.15 15.94
CA GLN A 333 37.63 0.70 16.85
C GLN A 333 36.30 0.99 16.15
N LEU A 334 36.18 0.74 14.85
CA LEU A 334 34.96 1.01 14.11
C LEU A 334 33.81 0.21 14.68
N VAL A 335 32.73 0.92 14.96
CA VAL A 335 31.42 0.39 15.33
C VAL A 335 30.49 0.42 14.12
N ALA A 336 30.52 1.50 13.34
CA ALA A 336 29.63 1.63 12.19
C ALA A 336 30.27 2.35 11.00
N ILE A 337 29.93 1.87 9.80
CA ILE A 337 30.37 2.43 8.51
C ILE A 337 29.12 2.70 7.65
N GLU A 338 28.87 3.97 7.33
CA GLU A 338 27.80 4.43 6.46
C GLU A 338 28.37 5.12 5.22
N MET A 339 28.56 4.37 4.14
CA MET A 339 29.13 4.89 2.89
C MET A 339 28.35 4.43 1.65
N PRO A 340 27.03 4.69 1.56
CA PRO A 340 26.25 4.28 0.40
C PRO A 340 26.68 5.04 -0.86
N ASN A 341 26.41 4.46 -2.02
CA ASN A 341 26.70 4.96 -3.37
C ASN A 341 28.18 5.33 -3.57
N SER A 342 29.09 4.60 -2.90
CA SER A 342 30.51 4.91 -2.91
C SER A 342 31.31 4.03 -3.86
N CYS A 343 32.43 4.56 -4.35
CA CYS A 343 33.32 3.86 -5.30
C CYS A 343 34.33 2.94 -4.60
N ILE A 344 33.94 2.32 -3.49
CA ILE A 344 34.83 1.54 -2.62
C ILE A 344 35.18 0.21 -3.29
N ARG A 345 36.46 -0.16 -3.21
CA ARG A 345 36.98 -1.47 -3.61
C ARG A 345 37.54 -2.17 -2.38
N LEU A 346 37.00 -3.34 -2.04
CA LEU A 346 37.43 -4.17 -0.91
C LEU A 346 38.57 -5.22 -1.18
N PRO A 347 39.10 -5.47 -2.40
CA PRO A 347 40.08 -6.55 -2.62
C PRO A 347 41.38 -6.49 -1.82
N LYS A 348 41.78 -5.30 -1.33
CA LYS A 348 43.01 -5.13 -0.55
C LYS A 348 42.86 -5.43 0.95
N LEU A 349 41.62 -5.54 1.45
CA LEU A 349 41.34 -5.74 2.88
C LEU A 349 41.45 -7.22 3.31
N ILE A 350 41.67 -8.12 2.34
CA ILE A 350 41.79 -9.58 2.52
C ILE A 350 43.01 -9.96 3.39
N SER A 351 43.99 -9.07 3.57
CA SER A 351 45.17 -9.32 4.42
C SER A 351 44.97 -8.96 5.90
N GLN A 352 43.78 -8.52 6.32
CA GLN A 352 43.54 -8.10 7.71
C GLN A 352 43.30 -9.31 8.63
N GLU A 353 44.34 -9.82 9.29
CA GLU A 353 44.17 -10.91 10.28
C GLU A 353 43.48 -10.47 11.59
N ARG A 354 43.19 -9.18 11.77
CA ARG A 354 42.67 -8.60 13.02
C ARG A 354 41.14 -8.54 13.04
N ARG A 355 40.55 -8.97 14.15
CA ARG A 355 39.11 -8.99 14.38
C ARG A 355 38.56 -7.57 14.59
N LEU A 356 37.48 -7.24 13.88
CA LEU A 356 36.70 -6.01 14.06
C LEU A 356 35.63 -6.27 15.12
N GLU A 357 36.02 -6.39 16.38
CA GLU A 357 35.11 -6.79 17.47
C GLU A 357 34.03 -5.76 17.77
N ASN A 358 34.26 -4.48 17.46
CA ASN A 358 33.30 -3.43 17.74
C ASN A 358 32.31 -3.19 16.59
N LEU A 359 32.60 -3.70 15.39
CA LEU A 359 31.84 -3.40 14.19
C LEU A 359 30.49 -4.13 14.25
N THR A 360 29.43 -3.35 14.44
CA THR A 360 28.04 -3.80 14.50
C THR A 360 27.31 -3.49 13.20
N ASP A 361 27.73 -2.47 12.45
CA ASP A 361 26.93 -1.99 11.32
C ASP A 361 27.75 -1.60 10.09
N VAL A 362 27.31 -2.07 8.92
CA VAL A 362 27.91 -1.76 7.64
C VAL A 362 26.83 -1.47 6.61
N ASN A 363 26.80 -0.23 6.11
CA ASN A 363 25.97 0.18 4.99
C ASN A 363 26.87 0.62 3.82
N LEU A 364 26.91 -0.23 2.79
CA LEU A 364 27.59 0.00 1.52
C LEU A 364 26.61 -0.13 0.34
N CYS A 365 25.32 0.16 0.57
CA CYS A 365 24.28 0.18 -0.47
C CYS A 365 24.76 0.95 -1.71
N GLY A 366 24.48 0.45 -2.92
CA GLY A 366 24.81 1.10 -4.19
C GLY A 366 26.30 1.19 -4.52
N CYS A 367 27.17 0.45 -3.83
CA CYS A 367 28.61 0.46 -4.13
C CYS A 367 28.94 -0.40 -5.36
N GLU A 368 28.89 0.20 -6.54
CA GLU A 368 29.05 -0.49 -7.84
C GLU A 368 30.41 -1.16 -8.06
N PHE A 369 31.45 -0.83 -7.28
CA PHE A 369 32.80 -1.40 -7.47
C PHE A 369 33.08 -2.61 -6.56
N ILE A 370 32.14 -2.98 -5.69
CA ILE A 370 32.26 -4.19 -4.89
C ILE A 370 31.86 -5.38 -5.75
N THR A 371 32.84 -6.18 -6.16
CA THR A 371 32.61 -7.40 -6.94
C THR A 371 32.60 -8.66 -6.10
N LYS A 372 33.30 -8.63 -4.96
CA LYS A 372 33.34 -9.71 -3.97
C LYS A 372 33.35 -9.08 -2.58
N LEU A 373 32.62 -9.67 -1.65
CA LEU A 373 32.68 -9.31 -0.24
C LEU A 373 33.59 -10.31 0.49
N PRO A 374 34.86 -9.96 0.77
CA PRO A 374 35.74 -10.85 1.49
C PRO A 374 35.37 -10.89 2.97
N LYS A 375 35.91 -11.88 3.68
CA LYS A 375 35.84 -11.97 5.14
C LYS A 375 36.24 -10.64 5.80
N LEU A 376 35.37 -10.12 6.67
CA LEU A 376 35.58 -8.87 7.42
C LEU A 376 36.02 -9.08 8.87
N TRP A 377 36.04 -10.34 9.36
CA TRP A 377 36.35 -10.68 10.77
C TRP A 377 35.57 -9.84 11.81
N ALA A 378 34.32 -9.50 11.51
CA ALA A 378 33.41 -8.72 12.36
C ALA A 378 32.36 -9.64 13.03
N PRO A 379 32.70 -10.33 14.15
CA PRO A 379 31.81 -11.34 14.75
C PRO A 379 30.56 -10.75 15.41
N ASN A 380 30.56 -9.46 15.71
CA ASN A 380 29.47 -8.75 16.37
C ASN A 380 28.61 -7.95 15.38
N LEU A 381 28.73 -8.22 14.07
CA LEU A 381 27.94 -7.54 13.06
C LEU A 381 26.44 -7.86 13.26
N GLU A 382 25.64 -6.80 13.39
CA GLU A 382 24.19 -6.81 13.61
C GLU A 382 23.45 -6.41 12.33
N ASN A 383 23.98 -5.44 11.56
CA ASN A 383 23.34 -4.94 10.34
C ASN A 383 24.32 -4.90 9.15
N LEU A 384 23.93 -5.53 8.03
CA LEU A 384 24.70 -5.52 6.78
C LEU A 384 23.79 -5.14 5.60
N ASN A 385 24.00 -3.94 5.07
CA ASN A 385 23.32 -3.47 3.86
C ASN A 385 24.30 -3.37 2.68
N LEU A 386 24.02 -4.17 1.65
CA LEU A 386 24.73 -4.24 0.39
C LEU A 386 23.78 -4.10 -0.81
N SER A 387 22.53 -3.67 -0.60
CA SER A 387 21.56 -3.55 -1.70
C SER A 387 22.07 -2.63 -2.80
N PHE A 388 21.59 -2.82 -4.02
CA PHE A 388 22.01 -2.10 -5.22
C PHE A 388 23.51 -2.20 -5.56
N CYS A 389 24.28 -3.11 -4.93
CA CYS A 389 25.64 -3.44 -5.37
C CYS A 389 25.59 -4.31 -6.63
N GLN A 390 25.26 -3.69 -7.77
CA GLN A 390 24.92 -4.40 -9.01
C GLN A 390 26.01 -5.33 -9.53
N ASN A 391 27.29 -5.09 -9.20
CA ASN A 391 28.43 -5.88 -9.66
C ASN A 391 28.92 -6.91 -8.62
N LEU A 392 28.28 -7.02 -7.45
CA LEU A 392 28.60 -8.03 -6.44
C LEU A 392 28.31 -9.41 -7.01
N VAL A 393 29.30 -10.31 -7.00
CA VAL A 393 29.20 -11.67 -7.56
C VAL A 393 29.20 -12.73 -6.44
N GLU A 394 29.99 -12.50 -5.39
CA GLU A 394 30.30 -13.52 -4.39
C GLU A 394 30.42 -12.91 -2.99
N ILE A 395 29.88 -13.62 -2.01
CA ILE A 395 30.02 -13.34 -0.58
C ILE A 395 30.71 -14.52 0.10
N ASP A 396 31.72 -14.23 0.91
CA ASP A 396 32.51 -15.23 1.65
C ASP A 396 31.66 -16.05 2.63
N GLU A 397 31.97 -17.35 2.77
CA GLU A 397 31.25 -18.30 3.64
C GLU A 397 31.16 -17.83 5.11
N TYR A 398 32.12 -17.01 5.56
CA TYR A 398 32.13 -16.41 6.89
C TYR A 398 30.82 -15.72 7.27
N PHE A 399 30.17 -15.03 6.32
CA PHE A 399 28.94 -14.30 6.57
C PHE A 399 27.76 -15.21 6.90
N GLY A 400 27.83 -16.50 6.58
CA GLY A 400 26.81 -17.48 6.93
C GLY A 400 26.80 -17.85 8.42
N SER A 401 27.81 -17.47 9.22
CA SER A 401 27.92 -17.87 10.64
C SER A 401 27.93 -16.68 11.62
N LEU A 402 27.44 -15.51 11.19
CA LEU A 402 27.35 -14.31 12.03
C LEU A 402 26.16 -14.41 12.99
N GLU A 403 26.39 -14.93 14.19
CA GLU A 403 25.30 -15.22 15.15
C GLU A 403 24.48 -13.99 15.58
N LYS A 404 25.08 -12.79 15.56
CA LYS A 404 24.43 -11.53 15.95
C LYS A 404 23.77 -10.78 14.81
N LEU A 405 23.93 -11.22 13.55
CA LEU A 405 23.38 -10.51 12.41
C LEU A 405 21.85 -10.56 12.48
N GLU A 406 21.21 -9.40 12.59
CA GLU A 406 19.76 -9.23 12.67
C GLU A 406 19.17 -8.82 11.32
N PHE A 407 19.91 -8.04 10.53
CA PHE A 407 19.47 -7.52 9.24
C PHE A 407 20.50 -7.76 8.15
N TRP A 408 20.07 -8.36 7.05
CA TRP A 408 20.90 -8.55 5.87
C TRP A 408 20.14 -8.19 4.59
N ASP A 409 20.57 -7.12 3.93
CA ASP A 409 19.98 -6.62 2.69
C ASP A 409 20.94 -6.74 1.51
N LEU A 410 20.51 -7.48 0.50
CA LEU A 410 21.19 -7.74 -0.77
C LEU A 410 20.30 -7.41 -1.97
N ASP A 411 19.22 -6.65 -1.78
CA ASP A 411 18.28 -6.32 -2.86
C ASP A 411 18.98 -5.72 -4.07
N TYR A 412 18.51 -6.06 -5.27
CA TYR A 412 19.02 -5.61 -6.55
C TYR A 412 20.55 -5.82 -6.75
N CYS A 413 21.15 -6.80 -6.06
CA CYS A 413 22.49 -7.31 -6.39
C CYS A 413 22.42 -8.21 -7.64
N ARG A 414 22.16 -7.61 -8.80
CA ARG A 414 21.81 -8.31 -10.05
C ARG A 414 22.83 -9.36 -10.50
N ASN A 415 24.12 -9.19 -10.19
CA ASN A 415 25.18 -10.13 -10.57
C ASN A 415 25.53 -11.19 -9.51
N LEU A 416 24.87 -11.17 -8.35
CA LEU A 416 25.16 -12.07 -7.24
C LEU A 416 24.86 -13.51 -7.65
N GLN A 417 25.84 -14.39 -7.43
CA GLN A 417 25.78 -15.80 -7.80
C GLN A 417 26.11 -16.72 -6.62
N ILE A 418 26.98 -16.29 -5.72
CA ILE A 418 27.52 -17.13 -4.64
C ILE A 418 27.19 -16.49 -3.28
N LEU A 419 26.36 -17.18 -2.51
CA LEU A 419 26.10 -16.94 -1.09
C LEU A 419 26.79 -18.04 -0.24
N PRO A 420 26.98 -17.81 1.07
CA PRO A 420 27.43 -18.86 1.98
C PRO A 420 26.54 -20.10 1.89
N SER A 421 27.11 -21.28 1.68
CA SER A 421 26.36 -22.52 1.41
C SER A 421 25.39 -22.91 2.53
N GLN A 422 25.68 -22.55 3.78
CA GLN A 422 24.81 -22.74 4.94
C GLN A 422 24.73 -21.48 5.79
N LEU A 423 23.51 -21.11 6.20
CA LEU A 423 23.25 -20.00 7.11
C LEU A 423 22.95 -20.52 8.52
N ARG A 424 23.70 -20.03 9.50
CA ARG A 424 23.55 -20.23 10.95
C ARG A 424 23.50 -18.87 11.65
N LEU A 425 22.48 -18.09 11.29
CA LEU A 425 22.30 -16.71 11.73
C LEU A 425 21.19 -16.64 12.78
N LYS A 426 21.55 -16.91 14.04
CA LYS A 426 20.60 -17.09 15.16
C LYS A 426 19.70 -15.88 15.42
N SER A 427 20.23 -14.68 15.22
CA SER A 427 19.51 -13.42 15.44
C SER A 427 18.85 -12.84 14.18
N LEU A 428 19.03 -13.45 13.00
CA LEU A 428 18.57 -12.85 11.74
C LEU A 428 17.04 -12.74 11.72
N ARG A 429 16.54 -11.53 11.48
CA ARG A 429 15.11 -11.19 11.44
C ARG A 429 14.63 -10.92 10.01
N SER A 430 15.45 -10.23 9.22
CA SER A 430 15.11 -9.87 7.84
C SER A 430 16.25 -10.23 6.90
N PHE A 431 15.90 -10.94 5.83
CA PHE A 431 16.83 -11.28 4.76
C PHE A 431 16.23 -10.94 3.39
N TYR A 432 16.85 -9.97 2.72
CA TYR A 432 16.35 -9.42 1.46
C TYR A 432 17.28 -9.72 0.29
N LEU A 433 16.71 -10.31 -0.77
CA LEU A 433 17.36 -10.81 -1.97
C LEU A 433 16.53 -10.48 -3.23
N HIS A 434 15.63 -9.51 -3.15
CA HIS A 434 14.77 -9.08 -4.24
C HIS A 434 15.60 -8.66 -5.46
N GLY A 435 15.17 -9.00 -6.67
CA GLY A 435 15.87 -8.60 -7.90
C GLY A 435 17.28 -9.19 -8.10
N CYS A 436 17.67 -10.20 -7.30
CA CYS A 436 18.93 -10.93 -7.47
C CYS A 436 18.86 -11.92 -8.65
N SER A 437 18.74 -11.39 -9.87
CA SER A 437 18.41 -12.14 -11.10
C SER A 437 19.39 -13.26 -11.50
N ARG A 438 20.65 -13.23 -11.03
CA ARG A 438 21.67 -14.28 -11.29
C ARG A 438 21.88 -15.26 -10.15
N LEU A 439 21.17 -15.10 -9.03
CA LEU A 439 21.29 -16.00 -7.89
C LEU A 439 20.48 -17.27 -8.15
N GLU A 440 21.13 -18.33 -8.64
CA GLU A 440 20.42 -19.56 -9.01
C GLU A 440 20.07 -20.46 -7.82
N LYS A 441 20.82 -20.37 -6.72
CA LYS A 441 20.71 -21.26 -5.56
C LYS A 441 20.64 -20.46 -4.26
N LEU A 442 19.65 -20.79 -3.44
CA LEU A 442 19.52 -20.29 -2.08
C LEU A 442 20.29 -21.20 -1.10
N PRO A 443 20.91 -20.67 -0.03
CA PRO A 443 21.65 -21.48 0.91
C PRO A 443 20.76 -22.27 1.87
N ASN A 444 21.31 -23.33 2.47
CA ASN A 444 20.59 -24.13 3.46
C ASN A 444 20.49 -23.38 4.79
N PHE A 445 19.35 -23.50 5.48
CA PHE A 445 19.09 -22.87 6.78
C PHE A 445 19.39 -23.84 7.92
N HIS A 446 20.17 -23.41 8.91
CA HIS A 446 20.43 -24.19 10.11
C HIS A 446 19.19 -24.19 11.04
N PRO A 447 18.91 -25.28 11.78
CA PRO A 447 17.78 -25.36 12.72
C PRO A 447 17.69 -24.25 13.78
N GLU A 448 18.80 -23.60 14.09
CA GLU A 448 18.88 -22.53 15.11
C GLU A 448 18.42 -21.15 14.58
N MET A 449 18.03 -21.04 13.30
CA MET A 449 17.53 -19.79 12.70
C MET A 449 16.06 -19.52 13.05
N GLU A 450 15.76 -19.46 14.35
CA GLU A 450 14.40 -19.35 14.88
C GLU A 450 13.86 -17.90 14.95
N CYS A 451 14.62 -16.91 14.48
CA CYS A 451 14.25 -15.49 14.60
C CYS A 451 13.85 -14.85 13.27
N LEU A 452 13.99 -15.55 12.14
CA LEU A 452 13.72 -14.97 10.83
C LEU A 452 12.22 -14.76 10.65
N LYS A 453 11.85 -13.50 10.42
CA LYS A 453 10.48 -13.03 10.20
C LYS A 453 10.20 -12.76 8.73
N ALA A 454 11.16 -12.18 8.00
CA ALA A 454 10.97 -11.83 6.59
C ALA A 454 12.07 -12.43 5.70
N LEU A 455 11.65 -13.13 4.65
CA LEU A 455 12.50 -13.62 3.57
C LEU A 455 11.92 -13.16 2.23
N VAL A 456 12.58 -12.19 1.60
CA VAL A 456 12.14 -11.60 0.33
C VAL A 456 13.10 -12.00 -0.77
N LEU A 457 12.57 -12.69 -1.78
CA LEU A 457 13.29 -13.26 -2.91
C LEU A 457 12.65 -12.89 -4.25
N SER A 458 11.64 -12.00 -4.27
CA SER A 458 10.89 -11.69 -5.48
C SER A 458 11.81 -11.22 -6.61
N GLU A 459 11.49 -11.52 -7.87
CA GLU A 459 12.34 -11.21 -9.03
C GLU A 459 13.78 -11.80 -8.97
N SER A 460 14.04 -12.81 -8.12
CA SER A 460 15.35 -13.46 -8.07
C SER A 460 15.49 -14.59 -9.10
N GLY A 461 16.74 -14.97 -9.39
CA GLY A 461 17.07 -16.03 -10.34
C GLY A 461 16.94 -17.47 -9.79
N ILE A 462 16.40 -17.64 -8.58
CA ILE A 462 16.43 -18.91 -7.85
C ILE A 462 15.69 -20.00 -8.61
N ARG A 463 16.25 -21.22 -8.57
CA ARG A 463 15.64 -22.39 -9.24
C ARG A 463 14.88 -23.30 -8.29
N GLU A 464 15.29 -23.33 -7.02
CA GLU A 464 14.74 -24.19 -5.98
C GLU A 464 14.84 -23.50 -4.62
N VAL A 465 13.84 -23.75 -3.76
CA VAL A 465 13.89 -23.42 -2.33
C VAL A 465 14.38 -24.68 -1.58
N PRO A 466 15.40 -24.59 -0.72
CA PRO A 466 15.97 -25.76 -0.04
C PRO A 466 15.00 -26.34 0.99
N SER A 467 15.06 -27.66 1.20
CA SER A 467 14.16 -28.32 2.15
C SER A 467 14.32 -27.83 3.58
N SER A 468 15.50 -27.30 3.94
CA SER A 468 15.77 -26.66 5.24
C SER A 468 14.90 -25.43 5.56
N ILE A 469 14.07 -24.95 4.62
CA ILE A 469 13.08 -23.90 4.88
C ILE A 469 12.17 -24.25 6.07
N GLU A 470 11.95 -25.54 6.36
CA GLU A 470 11.17 -25.98 7.54
C GLU A 470 11.68 -25.48 8.88
N HIS A 471 12.95 -25.07 8.97
CA HIS A 471 13.53 -24.55 10.20
C HIS A 471 13.06 -23.11 10.51
N LEU A 472 12.54 -22.38 9.52
CA LEU A 472 12.14 -20.98 9.64
C LEU A 472 10.72 -20.84 10.20
N THR A 473 10.46 -21.47 11.34
CA THR A 473 9.11 -21.64 11.90
C THR A 473 8.41 -20.36 12.35
N LYS A 474 9.14 -19.25 12.52
CA LYS A 474 8.61 -17.91 12.87
C LYS A 474 8.51 -16.95 11.68
N LEU A 475 8.61 -17.47 10.46
CA LEU A 475 8.50 -16.65 9.25
C LEU A 475 7.09 -16.05 9.15
N GLU A 476 7.04 -14.73 9.10
CA GLU A 476 5.83 -13.90 8.97
C GLU A 476 5.66 -13.41 7.53
N GLU A 477 6.71 -13.42 6.71
CA GLU A 477 6.66 -12.98 5.32
C GLU A 477 7.60 -13.81 4.45
N LEU A 478 7.05 -14.43 3.40
CA LEU A 478 7.80 -15.13 2.37
C LEU A 478 7.36 -14.64 0.99
N ARG A 479 8.26 -13.92 0.32
CA ARG A 479 8.02 -13.44 -1.04
C ARG A 479 8.92 -14.12 -2.06
N LEU A 480 8.31 -14.79 -3.02
CA LEU A 480 8.94 -15.52 -4.12
C LEU A 480 8.37 -15.09 -5.48
N ASP A 481 7.44 -14.15 -5.53
CA ASP A 481 6.78 -13.65 -6.74
C ASP A 481 7.79 -13.24 -7.82
N ASP A 482 7.44 -13.44 -9.08
CA ASP A 482 8.29 -13.14 -10.24
C ASP A 482 9.67 -13.85 -10.26
N CYS A 483 9.86 -14.93 -9.49
CA CYS A 483 11.00 -15.84 -9.62
C CYS A 483 10.86 -16.74 -10.86
N LYS A 484 11.18 -16.22 -12.04
CA LYS A 484 10.92 -16.85 -13.35
C LYS A 484 11.54 -18.24 -13.58
N ASN A 485 12.55 -18.61 -12.80
CA ASN A 485 13.23 -19.91 -12.91
C ASN A 485 12.88 -20.88 -11.80
N LEU A 486 12.06 -20.45 -10.82
CA LEU A 486 11.65 -21.26 -9.68
C LEU A 486 10.75 -22.39 -10.18
N ARG A 487 11.10 -23.62 -9.80
CA ARG A 487 10.34 -24.83 -10.15
C ARG A 487 9.19 -25.05 -9.16
N ASP A 488 9.20 -26.19 -8.51
CA ASP A 488 8.23 -26.54 -7.47
C ASP A 488 8.79 -26.15 -6.10
N LEU A 489 7.90 -25.82 -5.16
CA LEU A 489 8.27 -25.61 -3.77
C LEU A 489 8.45 -26.96 -3.07
N PRO A 490 9.42 -27.08 -2.14
CA PRO A 490 9.63 -28.33 -1.41
C PRO A 490 8.46 -28.61 -0.46
N ASP A 491 8.16 -29.89 -0.21
CA ASP A 491 7.18 -30.33 0.80
C ASP A 491 7.38 -29.70 2.19
N SER A 492 8.63 -29.43 2.56
CA SER A 492 8.95 -28.83 3.84
C SER A 492 8.37 -27.42 4.02
N ILE A 493 7.92 -26.75 2.96
CA ILE A 493 7.24 -25.45 3.02
C ILE A 493 5.98 -25.49 3.90
N TYR A 494 5.29 -26.62 3.95
CA TYR A 494 4.06 -26.79 4.74
C TYR A 494 4.30 -26.84 6.26
N LYS A 495 5.56 -26.84 6.71
CA LYS A 495 5.91 -26.70 8.13
C LYS A 495 5.93 -25.23 8.58
N LEU A 496 5.80 -24.27 7.66
CA LEU A 496 5.74 -22.83 7.94
C LEU A 496 4.33 -22.42 8.42
N GLN A 497 3.90 -22.97 9.55
CA GLN A 497 2.51 -22.81 10.01
C GLN A 497 2.14 -21.40 10.46
N GLN A 498 3.14 -20.58 10.82
CA GLN A 498 2.96 -19.20 11.26
C GLN A 498 2.89 -18.20 10.11
N LEU A 499 3.13 -18.63 8.87
CA LEU A 499 3.17 -17.75 7.71
C LEU A 499 1.75 -17.22 7.40
N PRO A 500 1.48 -15.91 7.58
CA PRO A 500 0.19 -15.31 7.21
C PRO A 500 0.06 -15.19 5.70
N ASP A 501 1.14 -14.83 5.01
CA ASP A 501 1.10 -14.43 3.61
C ASP A 501 2.21 -15.12 2.80
N LEU A 502 1.84 -15.70 1.66
CA LEU A 502 2.77 -16.32 0.71
C LEU A 502 2.60 -15.72 -0.68
N TRP A 503 3.70 -15.21 -1.23
CA TRP A 503 3.76 -14.70 -2.59
C TRP A 503 4.63 -15.63 -3.42
N THR A 504 4.11 -16.22 -4.49
CA THR A 504 4.86 -17.22 -5.28
C THR A 504 4.35 -17.31 -6.72
N PRO A 505 5.24 -17.49 -7.72
CA PRO A 505 4.83 -17.65 -9.11
C PRO A 505 4.29 -19.06 -9.39
N THR A 506 4.57 -20.03 -8.52
CA THR A 506 4.19 -21.43 -8.75
C THR A 506 2.89 -21.81 -8.05
N ALA A 507 1.95 -22.36 -8.82
CA ALA A 507 0.73 -23.01 -8.32
C ALA A 507 0.97 -24.43 -7.77
N LYS A 508 2.15 -25.02 -8.02
CA LYS A 508 2.45 -26.43 -7.70
C LYS A 508 2.86 -26.58 -6.23
N LEU A 509 1.93 -26.27 -5.35
CA LEU A 509 1.96 -26.70 -3.96
C LEU A 509 1.44 -28.15 -3.91
N ARG A 510 2.26 -29.13 -4.32
CA ARG A 510 1.91 -30.56 -4.28
C ARG A 510 2.54 -31.24 -3.06
N PRO A 511 1.78 -31.63 -2.03
CA PRO A 511 2.31 -32.51 -0.99
C PRO A 511 2.60 -33.88 -1.61
N THR A 512 3.83 -34.40 -1.50
CA THR A 512 4.15 -35.73 -2.05
C THR A 512 3.44 -36.87 -1.31
N ARG A 513 2.92 -36.63 -0.10
CA ARG A 513 2.17 -37.62 0.70
C ARG A 513 0.68 -37.25 0.81
N ASN A 514 -0.17 -38.14 0.29
CA ASN A 514 -1.63 -38.07 0.42
C ASN A 514 -2.16 -38.50 1.81
N SER A 515 -1.29 -38.88 2.75
CA SER A 515 -1.70 -39.33 4.09
C SER A 515 -1.79 -38.13 5.04
N PHE A 516 -2.86 -37.35 4.93
CA PHE A 516 -3.20 -36.38 5.96
C PHE A 516 -3.99 -37.09 7.05
N ASP A 517 -3.37 -37.31 8.21
CA ASP A 517 -4.12 -37.24 9.46
C ASP A 517 -4.07 -35.78 9.91
N GLY A 518 -5.20 -35.23 10.37
CA GLY A 518 -5.26 -33.86 10.89
C GLY A 518 -4.46 -33.65 12.19
N SER A 519 -3.59 -34.60 12.56
CA SER A 519 -2.80 -34.66 13.79
C SER A 519 -1.35 -34.22 13.59
N SER A 520 -0.90 -33.98 12.36
CA SER A 520 0.53 -34.00 12.00
C SER A 520 1.27 -32.65 11.99
N GLY A 521 0.61 -31.52 12.29
CA GLY A 521 1.28 -30.21 12.30
C GLY A 521 1.82 -29.80 10.92
N TYR A 522 1.06 -30.09 9.87
CA TYR A 522 1.44 -29.90 8.46
C TYR A 522 0.36 -29.08 7.74
N GLY A 523 0.75 -28.07 6.97
CA GLY A 523 -0.15 -27.15 6.27
C GLY A 523 0.01 -25.69 6.71
N PHE A 524 -0.56 -24.77 5.93
CA PHE A 524 -0.53 -23.33 6.18
C PHE A 524 -1.70 -22.91 7.08
N VAL A 525 -1.61 -23.31 8.36
CA VAL A 525 -2.72 -23.20 9.31
C VAL A 525 -3.17 -21.76 9.55
N ASN A 526 -2.22 -20.81 9.63
CA ASN A 526 -2.51 -19.40 9.92
C ASN A 526 -2.50 -18.51 8.68
N MET A 527 -2.32 -19.08 7.48
CA MET A 527 -2.24 -18.29 6.25
C MET A 527 -3.59 -17.66 5.93
N THR A 528 -3.57 -16.35 5.73
CA THR A 528 -4.73 -15.51 5.38
C THR A 528 -4.69 -15.09 3.93
N GLU A 529 -3.51 -14.93 3.35
CA GLU A 529 -3.34 -14.44 1.98
C GLU A 529 -2.40 -15.34 1.16
N LEU A 530 -2.87 -15.67 -0.05
CA LEU A 530 -2.08 -16.38 -1.04
C LEU A 530 -2.05 -15.57 -2.33
N VAL A 531 -0.87 -15.10 -2.71
CA VAL A 531 -0.64 -14.34 -3.94
C VAL A 531 0.11 -15.22 -4.93
N LEU A 532 -0.56 -15.58 -6.03
CA LEU A 532 0.02 -16.30 -7.15
C LEU A 532 0.19 -15.33 -8.33
N ARG A 533 1.36 -14.71 -8.42
CA ARG A 533 1.68 -13.71 -9.46
C ARG A 533 2.93 -14.11 -10.24
N ASP A 534 2.81 -14.09 -11.56
CA ASP A 534 3.91 -14.26 -12.50
C ASP A 534 3.71 -13.29 -13.67
N LEU A 535 4.60 -12.31 -13.83
CA LEU A 535 4.58 -11.36 -14.93
C LEU A 535 4.94 -11.99 -16.30
N ASP A 536 5.49 -13.22 -16.33
CA ASP A 536 5.82 -13.94 -17.56
C ASP A 536 4.61 -14.74 -18.08
N LEU A 537 3.66 -14.01 -18.67
CA LEU A 537 2.40 -14.42 -19.31
C LEU A 537 2.54 -15.50 -20.42
N GLU A 538 3.68 -16.16 -20.59
CA GLU A 538 3.86 -17.21 -21.61
C GLU A 538 4.10 -18.60 -21.02
N ARG A 539 4.42 -18.71 -19.72
CA ARG A 539 4.95 -19.97 -19.16
C ARG A 539 4.07 -20.73 -18.17
N CYS A 540 3.22 -20.05 -17.40
CA CYS A 540 2.55 -20.68 -16.26
C CYS A 540 1.06 -20.89 -16.50
N MET A 541 0.69 -22.09 -16.97
CA MET A 541 -0.68 -22.60 -16.84
C MET A 541 -0.89 -23.02 -15.37
N PHE A 542 -1.78 -22.33 -14.66
CA PHE A 542 -2.09 -22.64 -13.26
C PHE A 542 -3.13 -23.78 -13.20
N GLU A 543 -2.69 -24.99 -12.85
CA GLU A 543 -3.59 -26.07 -12.42
C GLU A 543 -3.87 -25.89 -10.92
N LEU A 544 -5.02 -25.32 -10.56
CA LEU A 544 -5.38 -25.06 -9.16
C LEU A 544 -5.70 -26.32 -8.35
N ASP A 545 -5.73 -27.51 -8.96
CA ASP A 545 -6.21 -28.80 -8.41
C ASP A 545 -5.68 -29.18 -7.00
N LEU A 546 -4.56 -28.59 -6.55
CA LEU A 546 -3.98 -28.83 -5.21
C LEU A 546 -4.13 -27.70 -4.20
N LEU A 547 -4.41 -26.46 -4.61
CA LEU A 547 -4.94 -25.44 -3.68
C LEU A 547 -6.27 -25.93 -3.09
N MET A 548 -6.99 -26.68 -3.89
CA MET A 548 -8.33 -27.19 -3.72
C MET A 548 -8.52 -28.26 -2.63
N LYS A 549 -7.54 -28.38 -1.72
CA LYS A 549 -7.66 -29.06 -0.43
C LYS A 549 -7.71 -28.01 0.68
N PRO A 550 -8.91 -27.50 1.04
CA PRO A 550 -9.09 -26.47 2.07
C PRO A 550 -8.45 -26.83 3.41
N ASP A 551 -8.27 -28.12 3.68
CA ASP A 551 -7.64 -28.64 4.89
C ASP A 551 -6.20 -28.12 5.10
N TYR A 552 -5.49 -27.76 4.02
CA TYR A 552 -4.15 -27.15 4.13
C TYR A 552 -4.17 -25.64 4.38
N PHE A 553 -5.31 -24.98 4.13
CA PHE A 553 -5.48 -23.54 4.16
C PHE A 553 -6.74 -23.14 4.94
N PRO A 554 -6.92 -23.62 6.19
CA PRO A 554 -8.18 -23.48 6.91
C PRO A 554 -8.51 -22.02 7.27
N ALA A 555 -7.51 -21.14 7.31
CA ALA A 555 -7.64 -19.72 7.64
C ALA A 555 -7.63 -18.78 6.42
N LEU A 556 -7.50 -19.30 5.20
CA LEU A 556 -7.29 -18.50 4.01
C LEU A 556 -8.51 -17.62 3.70
N LYS A 557 -8.26 -16.32 3.57
CA LYS A 557 -9.27 -15.28 3.32
C LYS A 557 -9.19 -14.68 1.93
N ARG A 558 -7.98 -14.59 1.37
CA ARG A 558 -7.73 -13.93 0.10
C ARG A 558 -6.86 -14.78 -0.81
N ILE A 559 -7.28 -14.87 -2.08
CA ILE A 559 -6.47 -15.43 -3.16
C ILE A 559 -6.34 -14.37 -4.25
N ASP A 560 -5.10 -13.99 -4.59
CA ASP A 560 -4.77 -13.14 -5.74
C ASP A 560 -4.13 -14.01 -6.83
N LEU A 561 -4.79 -14.10 -7.99
CA LEU A 561 -4.35 -14.75 -9.23
C LEU A 561 -4.22 -13.71 -10.36
N SER A 562 -4.16 -12.42 -10.07
CA SER A 562 -4.21 -11.36 -11.07
C SER A 562 -3.06 -11.44 -12.06
N GLY A 563 -3.40 -11.22 -13.33
CA GLY A 563 -2.46 -11.27 -14.43
C GLY A 563 -1.93 -12.68 -14.71
N THR A 564 -2.56 -13.74 -14.19
CA THR A 564 -2.16 -15.12 -14.50
C THR A 564 -2.86 -15.65 -15.76
N ASN A 565 -2.30 -16.73 -16.32
CA ASN A 565 -2.87 -17.46 -17.46
C ASN A 565 -3.79 -18.61 -17.04
N ILE A 566 -4.52 -18.43 -15.94
CA ILE A 566 -5.49 -19.44 -15.51
C ILE A 566 -6.63 -19.55 -16.53
N VAL A 567 -7.06 -20.78 -16.82
CA VAL A 567 -8.13 -21.09 -17.78
C VAL A 567 -9.46 -21.34 -17.08
N THR A 568 -9.43 -22.02 -15.93
CA THR A 568 -10.63 -22.35 -15.15
C THR A 568 -10.34 -22.26 -13.67
N ILE A 569 -11.26 -21.70 -12.89
CA ILE A 569 -11.28 -21.83 -11.44
C ILE A 569 -12.16 -23.04 -11.07
N PRO A 570 -11.61 -24.10 -10.46
CA PRO A 570 -12.33 -25.35 -10.24
C PRO A 570 -13.32 -25.27 -9.07
N GLU A 571 -14.35 -26.12 -9.07
CA GLU A 571 -15.46 -26.14 -8.11
C GLU A 571 -14.99 -26.19 -6.65
N SER A 572 -13.87 -26.84 -6.38
CA SER A 572 -13.29 -26.99 -5.06
C SER A 572 -12.96 -25.66 -4.34
N ILE A 573 -12.92 -24.53 -5.04
CA ILE A 573 -12.76 -23.21 -4.39
C ILE A 573 -13.97 -22.90 -3.50
N SER A 574 -15.14 -23.47 -3.84
CA SER A 574 -16.36 -23.40 -3.03
C SER A 574 -16.23 -24.07 -1.65
N ARG A 575 -15.24 -24.94 -1.47
CA ARG A 575 -15.02 -25.68 -0.22
C ARG A 575 -14.19 -24.89 0.80
N PHE A 576 -13.65 -23.72 0.45
CA PHE A 576 -12.90 -22.89 1.39
C PHE A 576 -13.87 -22.19 2.35
N PRO A 577 -13.78 -22.47 3.67
CA PRO A 577 -14.80 -22.02 4.62
C PRO A 577 -14.72 -20.52 4.95
N ARG A 578 -13.57 -19.89 4.67
CA ARG A 578 -13.25 -18.51 5.07
C ARG A 578 -12.79 -17.62 3.92
N LEU A 579 -12.84 -18.11 2.68
CA LEU A 579 -12.39 -17.33 1.53
C LEU A 579 -13.40 -16.20 1.28
N GLU A 580 -12.96 -14.97 1.48
CA GLU A 580 -13.74 -13.73 1.43
C GLU A 580 -13.46 -12.96 0.13
N GLU A 581 -12.23 -13.04 -0.39
CA GLU A 581 -11.78 -12.27 -1.56
C GLU A 581 -11.07 -13.14 -2.60
N LEU A 582 -11.50 -12.97 -3.86
CA LEU A 582 -10.88 -13.58 -5.04
C LEU A 582 -10.53 -12.49 -6.06
N GLU A 583 -9.23 -12.26 -6.23
CA GLU A 583 -8.68 -11.26 -7.12
C GLU A 583 -8.09 -11.97 -8.35
N ILE A 584 -8.75 -11.80 -9.50
CA ILE A 584 -8.48 -12.51 -10.76
C ILE A 584 -8.45 -11.52 -11.92
N SER A 585 -8.12 -10.25 -11.65
CA SER A 585 -8.05 -9.22 -12.67
C SER A 585 -7.00 -9.53 -13.74
N TYR A 586 -7.29 -9.16 -14.97
CA TYR A 586 -6.44 -9.33 -16.15
C TYR A 586 -6.05 -10.78 -16.46
N CYS A 587 -6.82 -11.78 -15.99
CA CYS A 587 -6.68 -13.19 -16.37
C CYS A 587 -7.27 -13.44 -17.77
N LYS A 588 -6.48 -13.15 -18.81
CA LYS A 588 -6.93 -13.11 -20.21
C LYS A 588 -7.44 -14.45 -20.77
N LEU A 589 -6.98 -15.57 -20.22
CA LEU A 589 -7.35 -16.92 -20.66
C LEU A 589 -8.49 -17.54 -19.84
N LEU A 590 -9.00 -16.85 -18.81
CA LEU A 590 -10.00 -17.40 -17.91
C LEU A 590 -11.35 -17.50 -18.62
N HIS A 591 -11.85 -18.73 -18.75
CA HIS A 591 -13.12 -19.06 -19.40
C HIS A 591 -14.26 -19.32 -18.41
N GLU A 592 -13.97 -19.94 -17.26
CA GLU A 592 -15.00 -20.45 -16.36
C GLU A 592 -14.58 -20.38 -14.89
N ILE A 593 -15.56 -20.13 -14.02
CA ILE A 593 -15.46 -20.27 -12.57
C ILE A 593 -16.55 -21.27 -12.15
N GLN A 594 -16.15 -22.48 -11.73
CA GLN A 594 -17.05 -23.62 -11.51
C GLN A 594 -17.72 -23.63 -10.12
N GLY A 595 -17.70 -22.51 -9.40
CA GLY A 595 -18.31 -22.37 -8.09
C GLY A 595 -17.59 -21.33 -7.25
N LEU A 596 -18.31 -20.65 -6.36
CA LEU A 596 -17.75 -19.75 -5.36
C LEU A 596 -18.22 -20.16 -3.96
N PRO A 597 -17.41 -19.97 -2.91
CA PRO A 597 -17.81 -20.28 -1.55
C PRO A 597 -18.85 -19.27 -1.05
N GLN A 598 -19.74 -19.70 -0.15
CA GLN A 598 -20.75 -18.82 0.47
C GLN A 598 -20.14 -17.69 1.32
N SER A 599 -18.88 -17.84 1.73
CA SER A 599 -18.11 -16.81 2.43
C SER A 599 -17.65 -15.68 1.51
N ILE A 600 -17.69 -15.85 0.18
CA ILE A 600 -17.16 -14.86 -0.76
C ILE A 600 -17.91 -13.53 -0.59
N ARG A 601 -17.15 -12.44 -0.61
CA ARG A 601 -17.62 -11.06 -0.52
C ARG A 601 -17.13 -10.26 -1.70
N ARG A 602 -15.86 -10.43 -2.09
CA ARG A 602 -15.24 -9.68 -3.17
C ARG A 602 -14.74 -10.58 -4.28
N VAL A 603 -15.10 -10.24 -5.52
CA VAL A 603 -14.54 -10.88 -6.71
C VAL A 603 -14.18 -9.81 -7.73
N ASN A 604 -12.88 -9.68 -8.04
CA ASN A 604 -12.42 -8.78 -9.08
C ASN A 604 -11.95 -9.58 -10.30
N ALA A 605 -12.76 -9.58 -11.35
CA ALA A 605 -12.50 -10.22 -12.65
C ALA A 605 -12.43 -9.18 -13.78
N GLU A 606 -11.92 -7.98 -13.47
CA GLU A 606 -11.66 -6.95 -14.48
C GLU A 606 -10.74 -7.50 -15.59
N GLY A 607 -10.99 -7.17 -16.86
CA GLY A 607 -10.10 -7.55 -17.96
C GLY A 607 -10.08 -9.04 -18.32
N CYS A 608 -10.93 -9.87 -17.71
CA CYS A 608 -11.15 -11.29 -18.06
C CYS A 608 -12.04 -11.45 -19.29
N MET A 609 -11.49 -11.19 -20.48
CA MET A 609 -12.25 -11.08 -21.74
C MET A 609 -12.99 -12.36 -22.19
N LEU A 610 -12.56 -13.54 -21.76
CA LEU A 610 -13.13 -14.83 -22.20
C LEU A 610 -14.22 -15.38 -21.27
N LEU A 611 -14.30 -14.88 -20.03
CA LEU A 611 -15.20 -15.37 -18.97
C LEU A 611 -16.70 -15.19 -19.31
N ASP A 612 -17.03 -14.35 -20.29
CA ASP A 612 -18.38 -13.83 -20.52
C ASP A 612 -18.94 -14.09 -21.94
N THR A 613 -18.31 -14.97 -22.74
CA THR A 613 -18.61 -15.11 -24.18
C THR A 613 -19.82 -15.99 -24.55
N GLN A 614 -20.45 -16.70 -23.61
CA GLN A 614 -21.46 -17.75 -23.93
C GLN A 614 -22.88 -17.58 -23.31
N SER A 615 -23.15 -16.66 -22.37
CA SER A 615 -24.51 -16.42 -21.84
C SER A 615 -24.54 -15.19 -20.92
N PRO A 616 -25.71 -14.60 -20.58
CA PRO A 616 -25.76 -13.52 -19.60
C PRO A 616 -25.40 -14.08 -18.21
N SER A 617 -24.16 -13.83 -17.78
CA SER A 617 -23.74 -13.74 -16.37
C SER A 617 -23.61 -15.00 -15.50
N GLY A 618 -22.79 -15.98 -15.89
CA GLY A 618 -22.46 -17.15 -15.04
C GLY A 618 -21.87 -16.79 -13.66
N LEU A 619 -20.90 -15.88 -13.61
CA LEU A 619 -20.33 -15.35 -12.36
C LEU A 619 -21.37 -14.56 -11.56
N LEU A 620 -22.13 -13.67 -12.19
CA LEU A 620 -23.14 -12.90 -11.45
C LEU A 620 -24.23 -13.81 -10.89
N ASN A 621 -24.67 -14.84 -11.62
CA ASN A 621 -25.70 -15.75 -11.14
C ASN A 621 -25.26 -16.45 -9.85
N GLN A 622 -24.01 -16.96 -9.82
CA GLN A 622 -23.44 -17.54 -8.59
C GLN A 622 -23.45 -16.53 -7.44
N VAL A 623 -23.09 -15.27 -7.69
CA VAL A 623 -23.01 -14.28 -6.62
C VAL A 623 -24.38 -13.77 -6.18
N ILE A 624 -25.33 -13.64 -7.09
CA ILE A 624 -26.74 -13.32 -6.80
C ILE A 624 -27.37 -14.42 -5.95
N GLU A 625 -27.05 -15.69 -6.24
CA GLU A 625 -27.45 -16.83 -5.41
C GLU A 625 -26.85 -16.76 -4.01
N ILE A 626 -25.56 -16.38 -3.88
CA ILE A 626 -24.90 -16.17 -2.58
C ILE A 626 -25.51 -15.00 -1.80
N ILE A 627 -25.82 -13.90 -2.47
CA ILE A 627 -26.58 -12.77 -1.89
C ILE A 627 -28.02 -13.21 -1.54
N GLY A 628 -28.53 -14.24 -2.22
CA GLY A 628 -29.86 -14.83 -2.05
C GLY A 628 -30.98 -14.00 -2.69
N ILE A 629 -30.73 -13.45 -3.88
CA ILE A 629 -31.75 -12.77 -4.71
C ILE A 629 -32.37 -13.79 -5.66
N LEU A 630 -33.70 -13.82 -5.76
CA LEU A 630 -34.43 -14.69 -6.67
C LEU A 630 -34.78 -13.92 -7.97
N PRO A 631 -34.24 -14.29 -9.15
CA PRO A 631 -34.36 -13.51 -10.39
C PRO A 631 -35.80 -13.34 -10.96
N SER A 632 -36.84 -13.96 -10.39
CA SER A 632 -38.14 -14.16 -11.05
C SER A 632 -39.38 -13.56 -10.35
N ARG A 633 -39.26 -12.67 -9.37
CA ARG A 633 -40.45 -12.02 -8.74
C ARG A 633 -40.55 -10.52 -9.04
N VAL A 634 -40.96 -10.17 -10.27
CA VAL A 634 -41.40 -8.80 -10.58
C VAL A 634 -42.83 -8.64 -10.07
N CYS A 635 -43.02 -7.90 -8.98
CA CYS A 635 -44.36 -7.58 -8.49
C CYS A 635 -45.01 -6.51 -9.37
N GLY A 636 -46.19 -6.80 -9.92
CA GLY A 636 -46.94 -5.93 -10.83
C GLY A 636 -47.48 -4.61 -10.23
N THR A 637 -46.94 -4.13 -9.11
CA THR A 637 -47.35 -2.89 -8.45
C THR A 637 -46.30 -1.78 -8.49
N ALA A 638 -45.18 -1.96 -9.18
CA ALA A 638 -44.30 -0.84 -9.53
C ALA A 638 -45.01 0.10 -10.51
N ARG A 639 -45.78 1.05 -9.99
CA ARG A 639 -46.30 2.18 -10.77
C ARG A 639 -45.11 3.01 -11.22
N SER A 640 -44.71 2.86 -12.49
CA SER A 640 -44.06 3.95 -13.20
C SER A 640 -45.04 5.11 -13.24
N ASN A 641 -44.81 6.17 -12.47
CA ASN A 641 -45.50 7.43 -12.73
C ASN A 641 -44.97 7.99 -14.05
N LYS A 642 -45.64 7.62 -15.14
CA LYS A 642 -45.73 8.45 -16.34
C LYS A 642 -46.33 9.79 -15.93
N LEU A 643 -45.50 10.83 -15.91
CA LEU A 643 -45.89 12.21 -16.21
C LEU A 643 -45.03 12.54 -17.44
N MET A 644 -45.53 12.79 -18.65
CA MET A 644 -46.82 13.26 -19.17
C MET A 644 -46.99 12.70 -20.61
N ASP A 645 -48.24 12.48 -21.03
CA ASP A 645 -48.64 12.27 -22.44
C ASP A 645 -49.08 13.65 -23.03
N PRO A 646 -49.32 13.79 -24.36
CA PRO A 646 -48.92 14.94 -25.16
C PRO A 646 -50.14 15.85 -25.41
N GLN A 647 -50.01 16.84 -26.29
CA GLN A 647 -51.04 17.78 -26.82
C GLN A 647 -50.86 19.21 -26.30
N LEU A 648 -49.95 19.94 -26.97
CA LEU A 648 -50.27 21.22 -27.61
C LEU A 648 -49.09 21.65 -28.49
N THR A 649 -49.05 21.09 -29.69
CA THR A 649 -48.42 21.72 -30.84
C THR A 649 -49.15 23.01 -31.17
N ASN A 650 -48.40 24.11 -31.31
CA ASN A 650 -48.45 25.02 -32.47
C ASN A 650 -47.63 26.29 -32.15
N TYR A 651 -46.42 26.38 -32.71
CA TYR A 651 -46.04 27.35 -33.76
C TYR A 651 -44.51 27.37 -33.88
N PHE A 652 -44.01 26.75 -34.95
CA PHE A 652 -42.67 27.00 -35.49
C PHE A 652 -42.65 28.37 -36.19
N PRO A 653 -41.47 29.01 -36.36
CA PRO A 653 -40.68 28.73 -37.55
C PRO A 653 -39.20 28.37 -37.28
N SER A 654 -38.72 27.44 -38.11
CA SER A 654 -37.34 27.23 -38.57
C SER A 654 -36.70 28.54 -39.09
N GLU A 655 -35.39 28.76 -38.99
CA GLU A 655 -34.32 28.25 -39.88
C GLU A 655 -32.95 28.56 -39.21
N THR A 656 -32.14 27.53 -38.90
CA THR A 656 -30.88 27.08 -39.56
C THR A 656 -29.59 27.85 -39.24
N GLU A 657 -28.65 27.07 -38.65
CA GLU A 657 -27.17 27.01 -38.88
C GLU A 657 -26.35 28.28 -38.60
N GLY A 658 -25.24 28.28 -37.84
CA GLY A 658 -24.43 27.26 -37.17
C GLY A 658 -23.15 27.94 -36.64
N ALA A 659 -22.33 27.19 -35.91
CA ALA A 659 -20.96 27.47 -35.43
C ALA A 659 -20.78 27.96 -33.97
N GLU A 660 -20.52 26.96 -33.12
CA GLU A 660 -19.34 26.81 -32.23
C GLU A 660 -19.09 27.84 -31.10
N SER A 661 -19.40 27.40 -29.88
CA SER A 661 -18.83 27.87 -28.61
C SER A 661 -18.55 26.69 -27.68
N GLU A 662 -17.75 26.96 -26.64
CA GLU A 662 -17.39 26.15 -25.45
C GLU A 662 -16.00 25.49 -25.54
N ASP A 663 -15.01 26.00 -24.78
CA ASP A 663 -14.78 25.81 -23.33
C ASP A 663 -14.65 24.30 -23.02
N GLY A 664 -13.49 23.79 -22.57
CA GLY A 664 -12.78 24.25 -21.39
C GLY A 664 -13.01 23.19 -20.31
N ASP A 665 -12.18 22.13 -20.33
CA ASP A 665 -12.31 20.96 -19.45
C ASP A 665 -11.00 20.79 -18.66
N ILE A 666 -11.09 20.90 -17.33
CA ILE A 666 -10.17 20.26 -16.39
C ILE A 666 -11.03 19.38 -15.48
N SER A 667 -10.73 18.08 -15.55
CA SER A 667 -11.11 17.07 -14.58
C SER A 667 -9.98 16.88 -13.57
N MET A 668 -10.32 16.67 -12.30
CA MET A 668 -9.51 15.87 -11.40
C MET A 668 -10.33 14.77 -10.71
N ASP A 669 -9.60 13.69 -10.52
CA ASP A 669 -9.85 12.46 -9.79
C ASP A 669 -8.89 12.49 -8.59
N PRO A 670 -9.30 12.07 -7.38
CA PRO A 670 -8.37 11.71 -6.31
C PRO A 670 -8.58 10.27 -5.79
N GLN A 671 -7.48 9.54 -5.57
CA GLN A 671 -7.46 8.26 -4.85
C GLN A 671 -6.87 8.37 -3.43
N PHE A 672 -7.66 7.86 -2.48
CA PHE A 672 -7.39 7.07 -1.26
C PHE A 672 -5.96 6.92 -0.69
N SER A 673 -5.82 7.01 0.65
CA SER A 673 -6.09 5.87 1.56
C SER A 673 -5.88 6.13 3.08
N ASN A 674 -6.72 5.44 3.88
CA ASN A 674 -6.52 4.73 5.17
C ASN A 674 -6.16 5.45 6.50
N HIS A 675 -7.12 5.46 7.44
CA HIS A 675 -6.93 5.29 8.89
C HIS A 675 -8.05 4.41 9.48
N PHE A 676 -7.68 3.45 10.33
CA PHE A 676 -8.59 2.65 11.17
C PHE A 676 -8.93 3.38 12.46
N PRO A 677 -10.16 3.25 13.00
CA PRO A 677 -10.45 3.92 14.25
C PRO A 677 -11.26 3.07 15.29
N SER A 678 -11.34 3.63 16.50
CA SER A 678 -11.76 3.16 17.83
C SER A 678 -13.18 2.59 18.05
N GLU A 679 -13.41 1.98 19.22
CA GLU A 679 -14.56 1.14 19.68
C GLU A 679 -16.02 1.64 19.52
N THR A 680 -16.29 2.73 18.80
CA THR A 680 -17.63 3.03 18.22
C THR A 680 -17.68 2.80 16.70
N GLU A 681 -16.52 2.77 16.05
CA GLU A 681 -16.31 2.48 14.64
C GLU A 681 -16.33 0.98 14.33
N ASP A 682 -16.29 0.09 15.33
CA ASP A 682 -16.43 -1.36 15.10
C ASP A 682 -17.73 -1.71 14.35
N VAL A 683 -18.80 -0.92 14.52
CA VAL A 683 -20.10 -1.17 13.87
C VAL A 683 -20.12 -0.70 12.41
N GLU A 684 -19.45 0.42 12.09
CA GLU A 684 -19.32 0.87 10.69
C GLU A 684 -18.23 0.08 9.95
N TYR A 685 -17.14 -0.27 10.63
CA TYR A 685 -16.06 -1.08 10.09
C TYR A 685 -16.53 -2.52 9.78
N GLU A 686 -17.34 -3.14 10.66
CA GLU A 686 -18.04 -4.40 10.34
C GLU A 686 -18.97 -4.27 9.13
N ASP A 687 -19.65 -3.14 8.96
CA ASP A 687 -20.57 -2.92 7.84
C ASP A 687 -19.82 -2.75 6.50
N TRP A 688 -18.60 -2.20 6.49
CA TRP A 688 -17.78 -2.04 5.28
C TRP A 688 -17.17 -3.37 4.80
N VAL A 689 -16.70 -4.21 5.73
CA VAL A 689 -16.05 -5.50 5.45
C VAL A 689 -17.05 -6.55 4.96
N ASN A 690 -18.33 -6.43 5.31
CA ASN A 690 -19.37 -7.43 5.02
C ASN A 690 -20.16 -7.19 3.72
N ARG A 691 -19.77 -6.23 2.87
CA ARG A 691 -20.46 -5.93 1.61
C ARG A 691 -20.05 -6.90 0.50
N HIS A 692 -20.93 -7.07 -0.49
CA HIS A 692 -20.57 -7.81 -1.70
C HIS A 692 -20.18 -6.83 -2.82
N GLU A 693 -19.01 -7.03 -3.40
CA GLU A 693 -18.45 -6.23 -4.48
C GLU A 693 -17.94 -7.16 -5.59
N ILE A 694 -18.51 -7.05 -6.78
CA ILE A 694 -18.10 -7.86 -7.94
C ILE A 694 -17.80 -6.95 -9.11
N THR A 695 -16.67 -7.22 -9.73
CA THR A 695 -16.23 -6.58 -10.96
C THR A 695 -16.02 -7.65 -12.02
N CYS A 696 -16.64 -7.54 -13.19
CA CYS A 696 -16.42 -8.46 -14.30
C CYS A 696 -16.53 -7.75 -15.66
N CYS A 697 -16.09 -8.40 -16.73
CA CYS A 697 -16.35 -7.90 -18.08
C CYS A 697 -17.85 -7.96 -18.37
N GLY A 698 -18.42 -6.90 -18.97
CA GLY A 698 -19.83 -6.84 -19.31
C GLY A 698 -20.21 -5.49 -19.92
N THR A 699 -21.01 -5.52 -21.00
CA THR A 699 -21.46 -4.29 -21.69
C THR A 699 -22.98 -4.10 -21.68
N GLU A 700 -23.72 -5.06 -21.12
CA GLU A 700 -25.18 -5.05 -21.03
C GLU A 700 -25.63 -5.16 -19.57
N MET A 701 -26.75 -4.50 -19.26
CA MET A 701 -27.36 -4.56 -17.93
C MET A 701 -28.03 -5.93 -17.73
N PRO A 702 -27.83 -6.62 -16.60
CA PRO A 702 -28.50 -7.89 -16.34
C PRO A 702 -30.03 -7.75 -16.34
N LYS A 703 -30.73 -8.76 -16.90
CA LYS A 703 -32.19 -8.73 -17.10
C LYS A 703 -33.01 -8.66 -15.80
N TRP A 704 -32.46 -9.10 -14.68
CA TRP A 704 -33.12 -9.13 -13.38
C TRP A 704 -33.10 -7.77 -12.66
N VAL A 705 -32.37 -6.78 -13.17
CA VAL A 705 -32.36 -5.41 -12.63
C VAL A 705 -33.69 -4.73 -12.92
N ASN A 706 -34.47 -4.44 -11.87
CA ASN A 706 -35.87 -4.02 -11.98
C ASN A 706 -36.09 -2.50 -12.04
N HIS A 707 -35.11 -1.69 -11.64
CA HIS A 707 -35.12 -0.24 -11.82
C HIS A 707 -33.84 0.16 -12.59
N GLN A 708 -33.98 0.84 -13.72
CA GLN A 708 -32.84 1.28 -14.53
C GLN A 708 -32.99 2.77 -14.82
N SER A 709 -31.88 3.48 -14.79
CA SER A 709 -31.86 4.91 -15.10
C SER A 709 -30.64 5.26 -15.95
N VAL A 710 -30.76 6.35 -16.68
CA VAL A 710 -29.64 7.08 -17.29
C VAL A 710 -29.33 8.33 -16.48
N ASP A 711 -30.28 8.78 -15.64
CA ASP A 711 -30.11 9.90 -14.71
C ASP A 711 -29.34 9.44 -13.47
N ASN A 712 -28.79 10.40 -12.71
CA ASN A 712 -27.93 10.12 -11.56
C ASN A 712 -28.69 9.63 -10.31
N SER A 713 -30.02 9.55 -10.31
CA SER A 713 -30.81 9.06 -9.17
C SER A 713 -31.91 8.08 -9.59
N ILE A 714 -32.20 7.11 -8.72
CA ILE A 714 -33.33 6.18 -8.78
C ILE A 714 -34.09 6.27 -7.47
N PHE A 715 -35.42 6.40 -7.56
CA PHE A 715 -36.32 6.51 -6.41
C PHE A 715 -37.28 5.34 -6.32
N PHE A 716 -37.48 4.79 -5.13
CA PHE A 716 -38.49 3.76 -4.85
C PHE A 716 -38.97 3.82 -3.40
N PHE A 717 -40.06 3.12 -3.09
CA PHE A 717 -40.62 3.06 -1.74
C PHE A 717 -40.37 1.69 -1.10
N VAL A 718 -40.05 1.69 0.19
CA VAL A 718 -39.90 0.49 1.01
C VAL A 718 -40.76 0.54 2.26
N GLY A 719 -41.22 -0.62 2.74
CA GLY A 719 -41.95 -0.73 4.00
C GLY A 719 -41.02 -0.65 5.22
N ARG A 720 -41.50 -1.10 6.39
CA ARG A 720 -40.71 -1.10 7.65
C ARG A 720 -39.58 -2.13 7.70
N LYS A 721 -39.63 -3.12 6.80
CA LYS A 721 -38.54 -4.07 6.58
C LYS A 721 -37.86 -3.70 5.27
N PHE A 722 -36.58 -3.33 5.34
CA PHE A 722 -35.83 -2.97 4.14
C PHE A 722 -35.67 -4.24 3.27
N PRO A 723 -35.91 -4.20 1.95
CA PRO A 723 -35.66 -5.32 1.05
C PRO A 723 -34.17 -5.48 0.72
N LYS A 724 -33.75 -6.64 0.19
CA LYS A 724 -32.40 -6.74 -0.38
C LYS A 724 -32.23 -5.75 -1.53
N LEU A 725 -31.06 -5.13 -1.58
CA LEU A 725 -30.72 -4.08 -2.53
C LEU A 725 -29.41 -4.44 -3.22
N VAL A 726 -29.42 -4.42 -4.55
CA VAL A 726 -28.21 -4.54 -5.36
C VAL A 726 -28.16 -3.41 -6.37
N VAL A 727 -27.01 -2.78 -6.48
CA VAL A 727 -26.72 -1.74 -7.47
C VAL A 727 -25.84 -2.33 -8.55
N CYS A 728 -26.21 -2.12 -9.81
CA CYS A 728 -25.46 -2.58 -10.97
C CYS A 728 -25.09 -1.40 -11.86
N ILE A 729 -23.83 -1.31 -12.25
CA ILE A 729 -23.29 -0.22 -13.05
C ILE A 729 -22.53 -0.80 -14.23
N VAL A 730 -22.86 -0.34 -15.45
CA VAL A 730 -22.19 -0.73 -16.70
C VAL A 730 -21.37 0.45 -17.20
N ALA A 731 -20.05 0.28 -17.26
CA ALA A 731 -19.14 1.30 -17.77
C ALA A 731 -19.21 1.47 -19.30
N GLY A 732 -18.96 2.68 -19.78
CA GLY A 732 -18.91 3.07 -21.19
C GLY A 732 -17.66 2.58 -21.94
N LYS A 733 -17.68 2.70 -23.29
CA LYS A 733 -16.73 2.06 -24.21
C LYS A 733 -15.39 2.80 -24.43
N ARG A 734 -15.06 3.82 -23.64
CA ARG A 734 -13.88 4.65 -23.87
C ARG A 734 -13.35 5.23 -22.56
N PHE A 735 -12.28 4.68 -21.99
CA PHE A 735 -11.33 5.48 -21.24
C PHE A 735 -9.98 4.77 -21.05
N ASP A 736 -8.88 5.52 -21.05
CA ASP A 736 -7.58 5.08 -20.52
C ASP A 736 -7.45 5.71 -19.10
N GLY A 737 -7.99 5.07 -18.06
CA GLY A 737 -7.96 5.59 -16.69
C GLY A 737 -8.90 4.89 -15.69
N THR A 738 -8.80 5.26 -14.41
CA THR A 738 -9.71 4.88 -13.30
C THR A 738 -11.00 5.69 -13.34
N VAL A 739 -12.12 5.11 -12.86
CA VAL A 739 -13.38 5.84 -12.69
C VAL A 739 -13.86 5.64 -11.25
N ASP A 740 -13.77 6.68 -10.42
CA ASP A 740 -14.37 6.67 -9.11
C ASP A 740 -15.88 6.88 -9.21
N ILE A 741 -16.66 5.97 -8.60
CA ILE A 741 -18.11 6.05 -8.54
C ILE A 741 -18.58 5.97 -7.09
N SER A 742 -19.19 7.02 -6.58
CA SER A 742 -19.89 6.96 -5.29
C SER A 742 -21.32 6.50 -5.53
N VAL A 743 -21.81 5.63 -4.64
CA VAL A 743 -23.20 5.20 -4.59
C VAL A 743 -23.78 5.70 -3.27
N ASP A 744 -24.61 6.74 -3.34
CA ASP A 744 -25.25 7.31 -2.17
C ASP A 744 -26.65 6.72 -2.02
N ILE A 745 -27.00 6.29 -0.81
CA ILE A 745 -28.33 5.74 -0.49
C ILE A 745 -28.94 6.62 0.58
N SER A 746 -30.01 7.32 0.24
CA SER A 746 -30.80 8.12 1.16
C SER A 746 -32.14 7.47 1.50
N ILE A 747 -32.53 7.48 2.77
CA ILE A 747 -33.83 7.01 3.26
C ILE A 747 -34.53 8.17 3.95
N ASN A 748 -35.71 8.57 3.45
CA ASN A 748 -36.50 9.71 3.95
C ASN A 748 -35.70 11.02 4.08
N GLY A 749 -34.71 11.26 3.20
CA GLY A 749 -33.86 12.45 3.21
C GLY A 749 -32.65 12.38 4.15
N TYR A 750 -32.49 11.30 4.92
CA TYR A 750 -31.24 10.99 5.61
C TYR A 750 -30.28 10.39 4.59
N LYS A 751 -29.22 11.11 4.23
CA LYS A 751 -28.23 10.65 3.24
C LYS A 751 -27.15 9.81 3.89
N ASN A 752 -26.77 8.71 3.24
CA ASN A 752 -25.52 8.03 3.50
C ASN A 752 -24.65 8.04 2.23
N HIS A 753 -23.35 8.32 2.39
CA HIS A 753 -22.39 8.20 1.31
C HIS A 753 -21.69 6.85 1.41
N GLU A 754 -21.78 6.03 0.36
CA GLU A 754 -20.99 4.81 0.25
C GLU A 754 -20.12 4.92 -1.01
N ILE A 755 -18.81 4.98 -0.82
CA ILE A 755 -17.84 5.16 -1.91
C ILE A 755 -17.37 3.78 -2.38
N SER A 756 -17.37 3.54 -3.70
CA SER A 756 -16.81 2.32 -4.31
C SER A 756 -15.98 2.67 -5.55
N THR A 757 -14.66 2.54 -5.46
CA THR A 757 -13.74 2.81 -6.58
C THR A 757 -13.61 1.58 -7.48
N PHE A 758 -13.65 1.77 -8.80
CA PHE A 758 -13.32 0.70 -9.75
C PHE A 758 -12.66 1.18 -11.04
N PHE A 759 -12.05 0.22 -11.74
CA PHE A 759 -11.31 0.42 -12.98
C PHE A 759 -12.22 0.12 -14.19
N CYS A 760 -12.04 0.87 -15.29
CA CYS A 760 -12.99 0.85 -16.41
C CYS A 760 -12.34 0.60 -17.78
N ASN A 761 -12.83 -0.46 -18.44
CA ASN A 761 -13.24 -0.46 -19.86
C ASN A 761 -14.15 -1.68 -20.12
N ASN A 762 -15.42 -1.46 -20.51
CA ASN A 762 -16.40 -2.55 -20.70
C ASN A 762 -16.61 -3.44 -19.45
N THR A 763 -16.59 -2.81 -18.29
CA THR A 763 -16.72 -3.49 -16.99
C THR A 763 -18.15 -3.34 -16.46
N LEU A 764 -18.67 -4.42 -15.88
CA LEU A 764 -19.89 -4.47 -15.09
C LEU A 764 -19.50 -4.55 -13.61
N PHE A 765 -20.06 -3.66 -12.81
CA PHE A 765 -19.87 -3.59 -11.37
C PHE A 765 -21.18 -3.91 -10.65
N LEU A 766 -21.10 -4.77 -9.63
CA LEU A 766 -22.21 -5.12 -8.75
C LEU A 766 -21.82 -4.79 -7.32
N PHE A 767 -22.71 -4.04 -6.67
CA PHE A 767 -22.57 -3.62 -5.29
C PHE A 767 -23.79 -4.02 -4.48
N SER A 768 -23.58 -4.71 -3.36
CA SER A 768 -24.64 -5.03 -2.39
C SER A 768 -24.23 -4.53 -1.00
N PRO A 769 -24.86 -3.46 -0.49
CA PRO A 769 -24.68 -3.03 0.89
C PRO A 769 -25.24 -4.07 1.87
N THR A 770 -24.80 -4.05 3.13
CA THR A 770 -25.27 -5.02 4.12
C THR A 770 -26.72 -4.74 4.51
N GLN A 771 -27.52 -5.81 4.63
CA GLN A 771 -28.91 -5.70 5.04
C GLN A 771 -29.05 -5.12 6.45
N ARG A 772 -28.09 -5.41 7.33
CA ARG A 772 -28.03 -4.89 8.71
C ARG A 772 -27.86 -3.37 8.69
N SER A 773 -26.96 -2.84 7.85
CA SER A 773 -26.74 -1.41 7.71
C SER A 773 -27.98 -0.70 7.18
N LEU A 774 -28.58 -1.21 6.10
CA LEU A 774 -29.81 -0.64 5.52
C LEU A 774 -30.99 -0.64 6.51
N GLN A 775 -31.19 -1.73 7.25
CA GLN A 775 -32.28 -1.83 8.23
C GLN A 775 -32.04 -0.92 9.44
N ARG A 776 -30.80 -0.78 9.91
CA ARG A 776 -30.43 0.16 10.98
C ARG A 776 -30.77 1.59 10.58
N ARG A 777 -30.37 2.01 9.37
CA ARG A 777 -30.67 3.35 8.85
C ARG A 777 -32.16 3.62 8.67
N LEU A 778 -32.90 2.62 8.18
CA LEU A 778 -34.36 2.72 8.10
C LEU A 778 -34.96 3.02 9.49
N ASN A 779 -34.47 2.35 10.54
CA ASN A 779 -34.93 2.57 11.91
C ASN A 779 -34.55 3.97 12.45
N GLU A 780 -33.38 4.49 12.08
CA GLU A 780 -32.92 5.84 12.45
C GLU A 780 -33.72 6.95 11.72
N SER A 781 -34.29 6.65 10.55
CA SER A 781 -35.04 7.59 9.71
C SER A 781 -36.50 7.86 10.15
N ASN A 782 -36.91 7.40 11.34
CA ASN A 782 -38.30 7.39 11.82
C ASN A 782 -39.26 6.72 10.80
N PRO A 783 -39.18 5.39 10.64
CA PRO A 783 -39.81 4.71 9.52
C PRO A 783 -41.34 4.74 9.60
N THR A 784 -41.98 5.00 8.47
CA THR A 784 -43.42 4.85 8.28
C THR A 784 -43.73 3.57 7.49
N ASP A 785 -44.98 3.36 7.10
CA ASP A 785 -45.35 2.22 6.25
C ASP A 785 -44.91 2.42 4.78
N GLN A 786 -44.52 3.65 4.39
CA GLN A 786 -43.92 3.98 3.10
C GLN A 786 -42.72 4.92 3.29
N ASN A 787 -41.52 4.39 3.10
CA ASN A 787 -40.28 5.14 3.23
C ASN A 787 -39.68 5.37 1.85
N LEU A 788 -39.38 6.63 1.52
CA LEU A 788 -38.78 6.99 0.24
C LEU A 788 -37.28 6.67 0.29
N VAL A 789 -36.83 5.85 -0.65
CA VAL A 789 -35.41 5.57 -0.86
C VAL A 789 -34.96 6.24 -2.15
N GLU A 790 -33.90 7.03 -2.06
CA GLU A 790 -33.15 7.54 -3.20
C GLU A 790 -31.81 6.81 -3.24
N VAL A 791 -31.52 6.16 -4.35
CA VAL A 791 -30.15 5.72 -4.66
C VAL A 791 -29.64 6.70 -5.70
N SER A 792 -28.50 7.33 -5.46
CA SER A 792 -27.86 8.21 -6.43
C SER A 792 -26.43 7.78 -6.68
N ILE A 793 -25.94 8.05 -7.89
CA ILE A 793 -24.55 7.81 -8.25
C ILE A 793 -23.88 9.13 -8.59
N THR A 794 -22.65 9.30 -8.13
CA THR A 794 -21.78 10.40 -8.53
C THR A 794 -20.48 9.85 -9.09
N TYR A 795 -19.97 10.48 -10.15
CA TYR A 795 -18.80 9.99 -10.86
C TYR A 795 -18.05 11.16 -11.51
N ASN A 796 -16.73 11.05 -11.61
CA ASN A 796 -15.83 12.19 -11.89
C ASN A 796 -15.75 12.62 -13.38
N THR A 797 -16.47 11.97 -14.32
CA THR A 797 -16.37 12.28 -15.76
C THR A 797 -17.70 12.23 -16.51
N ARG A 798 -17.96 13.17 -17.45
CA ARG A 798 -19.26 13.34 -18.15
C ARG A 798 -19.72 12.17 -19.05
N ASN A 799 -18.88 11.15 -19.32
CA ASN A 799 -19.15 10.10 -20.32
C ASN A 799 -18.83 8.65 -19.84
N SER A 800 -18.75 8.38 -18.54
CA SER A 800 -18.21 7.11 -18.02
C SER A 800 -19.20 5.96 -17.84
N ILE A 801 -20.49 6.23 -17.61
CA ILE A 801 -21.49 5.19 -17.34
C ILE A 801 -22.42 5.05 -18.54
N LYS A 802 -22.46 3.84 -19.12
CA LYS A 802 -23.38 3.53 -20.23
C LYS A 802 -24.81 3.39 -19.73
N ARG A 803 -24.98 2.72 -18.59
CA ARG A 803 -26.27 2.47 -17.93
C ARG A 803 -26.02 2.01 -16.51
N TRP A 804 -26.92 2.35 -15.61
CA TRP A 804 -26.92 1.78 -14.27
C TRP A 804 -28.35 1.46 -13.82
N GLY A 805 -28.45 0.66 -12.77
CA GLY A 805 -29.73 0.25 -12.24
C GLY A 805 -29.62 -0.36 -10.86
N VAL A 806 -30.78 -0.57 -10.27
CA VAL A 806 -30.93 -1.11 -8.93
C VAL A 806 -31.93 -2.26 -9.00
N HIS A 807 -31.60 -3.36 -8.35
CA HIS A 807 -32.55 -4.41 -8.00
C HIS A 807 -33.00 -4.23 -6.56
N VAL A 808 -34.32 -4.15 -6.38
CA VAL A 808 -34.97 -4.10 -5.07
C VAL A 808 -35.87 -5.33 -4.94
N GLU A 809 -35.63 -6.17 -3.94
CA GLU A 809 -36.45 -7.36 -3.68
C GLU A 809 -37.89 -6.96 -3.28
N CYS A 810 -38.91 -7.64 -3.81
CA CYS A 810 -40.29 -7.34 -3.43
C CYS A 810 -40.66 -7.96 -2.08
N THR A 811 -41.23 -7.16 -1.17
CA THR A 811 -41.69 -7.61 0.17
C THR A 811 -43.16 -8.03 0.23
N CYS A 812 -43.88 -8.12 -0.90
CA CYS A 812 -45.29 -8.53 -0.89
C CYS A 812 -45.44 -10.03 -0.58
N PRO A 813 -46.43 -10.44 0.25
CA PRO A 813 -46.79 -11.86 0.32
C PRO A 813 -47.25 -12.35 -1.06
N PRO A 814 -46.96 -13.60 -1.45
CA PRO A 814 -47.43 -14.14 -2.72
C PRO A 814 -48.95 -14.01 -2.78
N ARG A 815 -49.49 -13.51 -3.90
CA ARG A 815 -50.94 -13.49 -4.09
C ARG A 815 -51.40 -14.94 -4.30
N GLU A 816 -52.56 -15.29 -3.76
CA GLU A 816 -53.22 -16.58 -4.03
C GLU A 816 -53.48 -16.80 -5.55
N ASP A 817 -53.43 -15.73 -6.36
CA ASP A 817 -53.53 -15.78 -7.82
C ASP A 817 -52.21 -16.15 -8.54
N ASP A 818 -51.07 -16.21 -7.83
CA ASP A 818 -49.80 -16.76 -8.34
C ASP A 818 -49.71 -18.29 -8.10
N ALA A 819 -50.85 -18.94 -7.84
CA ALA A 819 -50.99 -20.38 -8.05
C ALA A 819 -50.88 -20.69 -9.55
N VAL A 820 -49.68 -20.51 -10.11
CA VAL A 820 -49.26 -21.30 -11.26
C VAL A 820 -49.30 -22.73 -10.78
N ASP A 821 -50.13 -23.51 -11.47
CA ASP A 821 -50.33 -24.92 -11.30
C ASP A 821 -48.98 -25.67 -11.29
N TYR A 822 -48.39 -25.82 -10.10
CA TYR A 822 -47.25 -26.70 -9.87
C TYR A 822 -47.67 -28.18 -9.90
N GLY A 823 -48.93 -28.49 -10.20
CA GLY A 823 -49.41 -29.84 -10.48
C GLY A 823 -48.98 -30.37 -11.84
N ASP A 824 -48.94 -29.52 -12.87
CA ASP A 824 -48.72 -29.99 -14.26
C ASP A 824 -47.27 -29.89 -14.75
N SER A 825 -46.41 -29.05 -14.15
CA SER A 825 -44.97 -29.01 -14.52
C SER A 825 -44.08 -30.01 -13.76
N LEU A 826 -44.59 -30.64 -12.70
CA LEU A 826 -43.93 -31.81 -12.06
C LEU A 826 -44.35 -33.14 -12.69
N MET A 827 -45.46 -33.17 -13.44
CA MET A 827 -45.90 -34.37 -14.17
C MET A 827 -45.14 -34.60 -15.48
N HIS A 828 -44.45 -33.59 -16.02
CA HIS A 828 -43.58 -33.75 -17.20
C HIS A 828 -42.09 -34.06 -16.90
N LEU A 829 -41.71 -34.16 -15.62
CA LEU A 829 -40.36 -34.59 -15.20
C LEU A 829 -40.29 -36.08 -14.78
N PHE A 830 -41.40 -36.83 -14.85
CA PHE A 830 -41.48 -38.25 -14.48
C PHE A 830 -42.04 -39.18 -15.57
N GLU A 831 -42.00 -38.76 -16.85
CA GLU A 831 -42.31 -39.65 -17.98
C GLU A 831 -41.04 -40.06 -18.75
N THR A 832 -40.08 -40.65 -18.06
CA THR A 832 -39.13 -41.60 -18.67
C THR A 832 -38.75 -42.64 -17.62
N GLU A 833 -38.98 -43.93 -17.89
CA GLU A 833 -38.75 -45.06 -16.98
C GLU A 833 -37.27 -45.22 -16.50
N ASP A 834 -36.33 -44.43 -17.03
CA ASP A 834 -34.90 -44.56 -16.74
C ASP A 834 -34.38 -43.77 -15.51
N THR A 835 -35.12 -42.79 -14.99
CA THR A 835 -34.67 -42.00 -13.82
C THR A 835 -35.04 -42.60 -12.46
N LEU A 836 -35.97 -43.57 -12.43
CA LEU A 836 -36.38 -44.26 -11.19
C LEU A 836 -35.36 -45.31 -10.73
N MET A 837 -34.56 -45.91 -11.62
CA MET A 837 -33.56 -46.91 -11.24
C MET A 837 -32.31 -46.32 -10.57
N ASN A 838 -31.94 -45.06 -10.84
CA ASN A 838 -30.79 -44.42 -10.19
C ASN A 838 -31.08 -43.89 -8.77
N PHE A 839 -32.35 -43.66 -8.43
CA PHE A 839 -32.72 -43.08 -7.13
C PHE A 839 -32.75 -44.11 -6.00
N GLU A 840 -33.12 -45.37 -6.30
CA GLU A 840 -33.05 -46.46 -5.32
C GLU A 840 -31.61 -46.84 -4.95
N GLU A 841 -30.66 -46.70 -5.88
CA GLU A 841 -29.25 -47.01 -5.67
C GLU A 841 -28.54 -45.97 -4.77
N ILE A 842 -28.94 -44.70 -4.86
CA ILE A 842 -28.42 -43.63 -4.00
C ILE A 842 -28.98 -43.75 -2.57
N CYS A 843 -30.26 -44.10 -2.41
CA CYS A 843 -30.87 -44.25 -1.08
C CYS A 843 -30.37 -45.49 -0.31
N LEU A 844 -29.94 -46.57 -1.00
CA LEU A 844 -29.36 -47.74 -0.33
C LEU A 844 -27.97 -47.47 0.25
N ASN A 845 -27.17 -46.59 -0.36
CA ASN A 845 -25.77 -46.34 0.04
C ASN A 845 -25.60 -45.39 1.25
N GLN A 846 -26.61 -44.62 1.63
CA GLN A 846 -26.49 -43.61 2.70
C GLN A 846 -27.31 -43.90 3.99
N LYS A 847 -28.09 -44.99 4.08
CA LYS A 847 -28.92 -45.32 5.26
C LYS A 847 -29.81 -44.16 5.76
N ILE A 848 -30.29 -43.29 4.89
CA ILE A 848 -31.18 -42.19 5.28
C ILE A 848 -32.63 -42.72 5.27
N THR A 849 -33.32 -42.60 6.40
CA THR A 849 -34.72 -43.04 6.51
C THR A 849 -35.63 -41.99 5.88
N LEU A 850 -36.36 -42.35 4.80
CA LEU A 850 -37.29 -41.51 4.02
C LEU A 850 -38.25 -40.64 4.85
N LYS A 851 -38.53 -41.03 6.10
CA LYS A 851 -39.42 -40.32 7.02
C LYS A 851 -38.92 -38.93 7.43
N LEU A 852 -37.60 -38.70 7.47
CA LEU A 852 -37.01 -37.41 7.86
C LEU A 852 -37.05 -36.38 6.72
N PHE A 853 -36.89 -36.82 5.47
CA PHE A 853 -36.89 -35.94 4.30
C PHE A 853 -38.27 -35.33 4.05
N LEU A 854 -39.34 -36.11 4.20
CA LEU A 854 -40.72 -35.65 4.02
C LEU A 854 -41.19 -34.68 5.12
N LEU A 855 -40.67 -34.81 6.35
CA LEU A 855 -40.98 -33.92 7.46
C LEU A 855 -40.25 -32.57 7.38
N TYR A 856 -39.06 -32.54 6.77
CA TYR A 856 -38.25 -31.33 6.68
C TYR A 856 -38.73 -30.38 5.56
N HIS A 857 -39.31 -30.93 4.48
CA HIS A 857 -39.68 -30.12 3.32
C HIS A 857 -41.15 -29.66 3.27
N PHE A 858 -42.09 -30.33 3.93
CA PHE A 858 -43.52 -30.05 3.68
C PHE A 858 -44.32 -29.47 4.86
N GLY A 859 -43.81 -29.48 6.09
CA GLY A 859 -44.53 -28.93 7.26
C GLY A 859 -45.91 -29.58 7.51
N PRO A 860 -46.56 -29.36 8.68
CA PRO A 860 -47.79 -30.06 9.01
C PRO A 860 -49.01 -29.27 8.53
N VAL A 861 -49.42 -29.45 7.26
CA VAL A 861 -50.76 -29.06 6.81
C VAL A 861 -51.45 -30.24 6.13
N SER A 862 -52.63 -30.55 6.66
CA SER A 862 -53.49 -31.69 6.38
C SER A 862 -53.86 -31.86 4.90
N PHE A 863 -53.38 -32.93 4.27
CA PHE A 863 -54.08 -33.60 3.16
C PHE A 863 -54.08 -35.12 3.37
N ALA A 864 -55.28 -35.71 3.39
CA ALA A 864 -55.48 -37.14 3.55
C ALA A 864 -55.07 -37.88 2.27
N PHE A 865 -53.96 -38.62 2.31
CA PHE A 865 -53.55 -39.53 1.25
C PHE A 865 -53.97 -40.97 1.57
N ASP A 866 -54.75 -41.57 0.68
CA ASP A 866 -55.33 -42.91 0.79
C ASP A 866 -54.25 -44.00 0.64
N ALA A 867 -53.95 -44.68 1.75
CA ALA A 867 -52.82 -45.61 1.91
C ALA A 867 -52.97 -46.97 1.18
N LYS A 868 -53.88 -47.10 0.22
CA LYS A 868 -54.20 -48.39 -0.43
C LYS A 868 -53.45 -48.70 -1.73
N LYS A 869 -52.70 -47.77 -2.31
CA LYS A 869 -51.98 -47.99 -3.59
C LYS A 869 -50.49 -48.36 -3.47
N VAL A 870 -49.86 -48.20 -2.31
CA VAL A 870 -48.41 -48.46 -2.13
C VAL A 870 -48.08 -49.94 -1.84
N LEU A 871 -49.09 -50.78 -1.59
CA LEU A 871 -48.90 -52.18 -1.20
C LEU A 871 -48.77 -53.19 -2.36
N SER A 872 -48.77 -52.78 -3.63
CA SER A 872 -48.70 -53.75 -4.76
C SER A 872 -47.32 -53.97 -5.38
N TYR A 873 -46.24 -53.33 -4.92
CA TYR A 873 -44.92 -53.44 -5.57
C TYR A 873 -43.83 -54.14 -4.74
N LYS A 874 -44.15 -54.69 -3.57
CA LYS A 874 -43.15 -55.32 -2.67
C LYS A 874 -42.99 -56.83 -2.82
N HIS A 875 -43.53 -57.44 -3.88
CA HIS A 875 -43.42 -58.87 -4.13
C HIS A 875 -42.94 -59.16 -5.55
N LEU A 876 -41.65 -58.94 -5.83
CA LEU A 876 -40.89 -59.75 -6.80
C LEU A 876 -39.40 -59.39 -6.73
N LYS A 877 -38.57 -60.44 -6.70
CA LYS A 877 -37.09 -60.45 -6.76
C LYS A 877 -36.31 -60.20 -5.46
N LEU A 878 -36.47 -61.17 -4.55
CA LEU A 878 -35.36 -61.69 -3.74
C LEU A 878 -35.16 -63.14 -4.18
N HIS A 879 -34.35 -63.36 -5.22
CA HIS A 879 -33.81 -64.66 -5.58
C HIS A 879 -32.53 -64.47 -6.42
N GLY A 880 -31.39 -64.82 -5.84
CA GLY A 880 -30.11 -64.97 -6.53
C GLY A 880 -28.98 -64.13 -5.94
N MET A 881 -28.39 -64.60 -4.83
CA MET A 881 -27.01 -64.23 -4.47
C MET A 881 -26.05 -64.96 -5.43
N LEU A 882 -25.11 -64.21 -6.02
CA LEU A 882 -23.71 -64.59 -6.26
C LEU A 882 -22.90 -63.33 -6.54
#